data_AF-A0A075GZB1-F1
#
_entry.id   AF-A0A075GZB1-F1
#
_cell.length_a   1.000
_cell.length_b   1.000
_cell.length_c   1.000
_cell.angle_alpha   90.00
_cell.angle_beta   90.00
_cell.angle_gamma   90.00
#
_symmetry.space_group_name_H-M   'P 1'
#
loop_
_entity.id
_entity.type
_entity.pdbx_description
1 polymer ?
#
loop_
_entity_poly.entity_id
_entity_poly.type
_entity_poly.pdbx_seq_one_letter_code
_entity_poly.pdbx_strand_id
1 'polypeptide(L)'
;MTSSVNKHWAIIQDILSREGIARQHLTSFDEFLTKGLQEIINEIDHIDIENAEYPYRIKLGRIQFKQPRMMELDGSVTHITPAEARLRNVSYVAPLMMEGSVIEDGKTLESRFLHIGDIPVMVKSDGCILRNFTEQKLIDHAEDPYDPGGYFVINGSERVIVGLEDLSYNKIIVDADKIGGKRVFKAKVYSSIVGYRAKLELVLKEDGLIVARIPGSPVDIPIITLVRALGLESDKEIASAISLNDTIQNELEGSFEKTDIATPKDAIEYISKRIAPGMLEEFQIKRAETLLDWGLLPHLGKQPENRKEKIQFLGEAACKLLELKLGWIQPDDKDHYGNKVVKFAGQMLADLFRTAFRNLVRDMKYQLERSGQKRGINAVSAAIRPGIISDKLNNAIATGNWGRGRVGVTQLLDRTNYLSTLSHLRRVQSPLSRTQPNFEARDLHSTHFGRICPSETPEGSNCGLVKNLALSAIISVSVSSEEIVEKLYEIGTDYFTDVKDSVKKDGTRVFVDGKLIGYHKDGEKLASSLRELRRSNKIHRHIGISIHIPEQEGATKRLYVNCNAGRVLRTLIVIKDGKSTLTPDLLDKILKKLLSWEDLIRMGVIELLDANEEENCFITFDDKHVKKHTHAEIFPSAILGAGASIIPYPEHNQSPRNTYESAMAKQSLGFSTPMMNTSTYVRQHAMLYPQTAIVTTRAMGLLGLEKRPAGQNCVVAVLPFDGYNIEDAIVLSKSAVERGLGRTLFYRIYESESKQYPGGMRDNFEIPNADDNLRGYKGEKSYRLLEEDGIVASESSVSGGDILIGKTSPPRFMEEYRELESSGPYRRDTSIGVRPSETGVVDTIILTQSSEGGKMFKVRIRDMRLPEIGDKFASRHGQKGVVGLLAKAEDLPYTADGISPDVLINPHAFPSRMTVGMMMESITGKAAAMRGKKVDASAFVGEKVDEVMSVMKDAGFKYSGKEIMYDGRTGKQFPVEVFIGVVYYQKLHHMVADKIHARARGQVQMLTKQPTEGRARGGGLRFGEMERDCIIAYGASMILKDRLLDESDKSDIFVCERCGLVAYHDVKQRRFYCRVCDKKGKVSSVSVAYAFKLLIQEMSCLNIAPRLLIKERV
;
A
#
# COMPACT_ATOMS: atom_id res chain seq x y z
N MET A 1 11.50 37.40 -7.69
CA MET A 1 10.99 36.19 -7.00
C MET A 1 11.92 35.01 -7.20
N THR A 2 12.45 34.78 -8.40
CA THR A 2 13.25 33.59 -8.74
C THR A 2 14.63 33.49 -8.08
N SER A 3 15.39 34.56 -7.85
CA SER A 3 16.79 34.42 -7.44
C SER A 3 17.06 33.99 -5.97
N SER A 4 16.24 34.38 -4.97
CA SER A 4 16.43 33.94 -3.57
C SER A 4 15.85 32.55 -3.31
N VAL A 5 14.61 32.30 -3.76
CA VAL A 5 13.93 31.00 -3.63
C VAL A 5 14.70 29.88 -4.33
N ASN A 6 15.37 30.20 -5.45
CA ASN A 6 16.26 29.26 -6.13
C ASN A 6 17.43 28.78 -5.26
N LYS A 7 17.89 29.57 -4.29
CA LYS A 7 18.98 29.20 -3.39
C LYS A 7 18.49 28.30 -2.25
N HIS A 8 17.24 28.42 -1.81
CA HIS A 8 16.66 27.55 -0.77
C HIS A 8 16.56 26.08 -1.22
N TRP A 9 16.52 25.82 -2.54
CA TRP A 9 16.56 24.48 -3.10
C TRP A 9 17.70 23.59 -2.55
N ALA A 10 18.86 24.18 -2.27
CA ALA A 10 20.01 23.44 -1.74
C ALA A 10 19.70 22.72 -0.42
N ILE A 11 18.81 23.30 0.41
CA ILE A 11 18.37 22.71 1.67
C ILE A 11 17.53 21.46 1.42
N ILE A 12 16.52 21.55 0.55
CA ILE A 12 15.67 20.40 0.19
C ILE A 12 16.46 19.30 -0.51
N GLN A 13 17.42 19.68 -1.36
CA GLN A 13 18.34 18.74 -1.97
C GLN A 13 19.19 18.00 -0.92
N ASP A 14 19.75 18.69 0.07
CA ASP A 14 20.51 18.04 1.15
C ASP A 14 19.60 17.11 1.98
N ILE A 15 18.41 17.57 2.37
CA ILE A 15 17.40 16.78 3.09
C ILE A 15 17.12 15.46 2.35
N LEU A 16 16.68 15.55 1.09
CA LEU A 16 16.25 14.39 0.31
C LEU A 16 17.41 13.45 -0.05
N SER A 17 18.63 13.98 -0.21
CA SER A 17 19.81 13.17 -0.49
C SER A 17 20.29 12.37 0.73
N ARG A 18 20.17 12.92 1.95
CA ARG A 18 20.63 12.27 3.19
C ARG A 18 19.56 11.39 3.83
N GLU A 19 18.33 11.90 3.96
CA GLU A 19 17.19 11.12 4.46
C GLU A 19 16.80 10.03 3.49
N GLY A 20 16.97 10.28 2.18
CA GLY A 20 16.53 9.37 1.13
C GLY A 20 15.04 9.52 0.81
N ILE A 21 14.68 9.33 -0.46
CA ILE A 21 13.33 9.60 -0.98
C ILE A 21 12.26 8.61 -0.47
N ALA A 22 12.67 7.37 -0.16
CA ALA A 22 11.75 6.27 0.16
C ALA A 22 12.15 5.50 1.43
N ARG A 23 12.81 6.16 2.39
CA ARG A 23 13.40 5.52 3.58
C ARG A 23 12.41 5.33 4.75
N GLN A 24 11.17 5.79 4.64
CA GLN A 24 10.16 5.68 5.70
C GLN A 24 9.92 4.23 6.18
N HIS A 25 9.91 3.27 5.26
CA HIS A 25 9.76 1.85 5.61
C HIS A 25 11.02 1.28 6.27
N LEU A 26 12.20 1.68 5.79
CA LEU A 26 13.49 1.26 6.35
C LEU A 26 13.64 1.75 7.79
N THR A 27 13.45 3.05 8.00
CA THR A 27 13.54 3.68 9.34
C THR A 27 12.57 3.03 10.33
N SER A 28 11.33 2.80 9.90
CA SER A 28 10.33 2.12 10.74
C SER A 28 10.72 0.67 11.05
N PHE A 29 11.29 -0.06 10.09
CA PHE A 29 11.71 -1.45 10.28
C PHE A 29 12.96 -1.57 11.16
N ASP A 30 13.93 -0.67 10.99
CA ASP A 30 15.15 -0.61 11.80
C ASP A 30 14.80 -0.31 13.28
N GLU A 31 13.84 0.59 13.54
CA GLU A 31 13.29 0.84 14.87
C GLU A 31 12.61 -0.40 15.47
N PHE A 32 11.84 -1.13 14.65
CA PHE A 32 11.22 -2.40 15.05
C PHE A 32 12.26 -3.45 15.44
N LEU A 33 13.35 -3.60 14.67
CA LEU A 33 14.40 -4.56 14.97
C LEU A 33 15.18 -4.22 16.25
N THR A 34 15.51 -2.94 16.45
CA THR A 34 16.38 -2.49 17.54
C THR A 34 15.66 -2.35 18.88
N LYS A 35 14.44 -1.78 18.89
CA LYS A 35 13.66 -1.53 20.11
C LYS A 35 12.41 -2.40 20.18
N GLY A 36 11.62 -2.41 19.10
CA GLY A 36 10.27 -2.99 19.10
C GLY A 36 10.22 -4.48 19.45
N LEU A 37 11.15 -5.30 18.93
CA LEU A 37 11.19 -6.73 19.24
C LEU A 37 11.50 -7.00 20.72
N GLN A 38 12.44 -6.27 21.31
CA GLN A 38 12.83 -6.45 22.72
C GLN A 38 11.70 -6.00 23.66
N GLU A 39 11.01 -4.90 23.36
CA GLU A 39 9.84 -4.44 24.11
C GLU A 39 8.71 -5.49 24.15
N ILE A 40 8.46 -6.18 23.03
CA ILE A 40 7.43 -7.23 22.95
C ILE A 40 7.76 -8.42 23.87
N ILE A 41 9.03 -8.78 23.98
CA ILE A 41 9.46 -9.91 24.80
C ILE A 41 9.46 -9.53 26.28
N ASN A 42 9.94 -8.32 26.59
CA ASN A 42 9.89 -7.76 27.94
C ASN A 42 8.44 -7.61 28.46
N GLU A 43 7.44 -7.45 27.57
CA GLU A 43 6.02 -7.41 27.95
C GLU A 43 5.55 -8.72 28.60
N ILE A 44 6.13 -9.86 28.21
CA ILE A 44 5.80 -11.18 28.78
C ILE A 44 6.70 -11.50 29.96
N ASP A 45 8.00 -11.15 29.87
CA ASP A 45 9.06 -11.34 30.89
C ASP A 45 9.33 -12.81 31.29
N HIS A 46 8.33 -13.53 31.80
CA HIS A 46 8.44 -14.93 32.21
C HIS A 46 7.22 -15.77 31.84
N ILE A 47 7.42 -17.09 31.82
CA ILE A 47 6.37 -18.11 31.60
C ILE A 47 6.33 -19.02 32.84
N ASP A 48 5.18 -19.03 33.52
CA ASP A 48 4.93 -19.93 34.66
C ASP A 48 4.38 -21.29 34.19
N ILE A 49 5.01 -22.38 34.64
CA ILE A 49 4.61 -23.77 34.39
C ILE A 49 4.13 -24.39 35.71
N GLU A 50 2.81 -24.61 35.84
CA GLU A 50 2.16 -24.97 37.11
C GLU A 50 2.00 -26.49 37.31
N ASN A 51 2.08 -27.29 36.23
CA ASN A 51 1.64 -28.69 36.21
C ASN A 51 2.76 -29.75 36.35
N ALA A 52 3.95 -29.37 36.81
CA ALA A 52 5.00 -30.32 37.16
C ALA A 52 5.02 -30.57 38.68
N GLU A 53 5.44 -31.74 39.15
CA GLU A 53 5.65 -32.04 40.58
C GLU A 53 6.55 -30.99 41.30
N TYR A 54 7.27 -30.16 40.53
CA TYR A 54 8.03 -28.99 40.96
C TYR A 54 7.72 -27.81 40.02
N PRO A 55 7.15 -26.68 40.51
CA PRO A 55 6.90 -25.51 39.68
C PRO A 55 8.20 -24.80 39.32
N TYR A 56 8.37 -24.47 38.03
CA TYR A 56 9.54 -23.74 37.53
C TYR A 56 9.12 -22.61 36.59
N ARG A 57 9.99 -21.61 36.46
CA ARG A 57 9.76 -20.43 35.61
C ARG A 57 10.75 -20.37 34.47
N ILE A 58 10.28 -19.96 33.31
CA ILE A 58 11.16 -19.66 32.17
C ILE A 58 11.24 -18.14 32.05
N LYS A 59 12.41 -17.58 32.33
CA LYS A 59 12.70 -16.17 32.12
C LYS A 59 13.16 -15.93 30.69
N LEU A 60 12.53 -14.98 30.03
CA LEU A 60 12.84 -14.57 28.66
C LEU A 60 13.84 -13.41 28.73
N GLY A 61 15.00 -13.59 28.10
CA GLY A 61 16.10 -12.63 28.12
C GLY A 61 16.19 -11.78 26.86
N ARG A 62 17.43 -11.49 26.45
CA ARG A 62 17.70 -10.64 25.28
C ARG A 62 17.50 -11.38 23.96
N ILE A 63 17.16 -10.64 22.92
CA ILE A 63 17.18 -11.14 21.54
C ILE A 63 18.49 -10.88 20.84
N GLN A 64 18.81 -11.78 19.92
CA GLN A 64 19.89 -11.61 18.97
C GLN A 64 19.37 -11.94 17.57
N PHE A 65 19.43 -10.94 16.70
CA PHE A 65 19.14 -11.09 15.27
C PHE A 65 20.43 -11.50 14.54
N LYS A 66 20.44 -12.62 13.83
CA LYS A 66 21.61 -13.01 13.03
C LYS A 66 21.49 -12.56 11.58
N GLN A 67 22.53 -12.82 10.81
CA GLN A 67 22.52 -12.52 9.38
C GLN A 67 21.55 -13.42 8.60
N PRO A 68 20.96 -12.90 7.51
CA PRO A 68 20.15 -13.65 6.58
C PRO A 68 20.83 -14.93 6.11
N ARG A 69 20.06 -16.03 6.09
CA ARG A 69 20.56 -17.35 5.74
C ARG A 69 19.47 -18.21 5.12
N MET A 70 19.90 -19.23 4.39
CA MET A 70 19.10 -20.36 3.95
C MET A 70 19.62 -21.63 4.64
N MET A 71 18.72 -22.57 4.90
CA MET A 71 19.09 -23.93 5.29
C MET A 71 18.90 -24.81 4.05
N GLU A 72 19.98 -25.45 3.62
CA GLU A 72 19.95 -26.41 2.52
C GLU A 72 19.42 -27.77 3.02
N LEU A 73 19.10 -28.68 2.09
CA LEU A 73 18.51 -29.99 2.41
C LEU A 73 19.37 -30.86 3.34
N ASP A 74 20.69 -30.72 3.26
CA ASP A 74 21.65 -31.45 4.10
C ASP A 74 21.73 -30.87 5.52
N GLY A 75 20.97 -29.82 5.82
CA GLY A 75 20.99 -29.09 7.09
C GLY A 75 22.12 -28.06 7.18
N SER A 76 22.93 -27.91 6.13
CA SER A 76 23.96 -26.87 6.06
C SER A 76 23.32 -25.48 5.96
N VAL A 77 24.06 -24.47 6.41
CA VAL A 77 23.59 -23.09 6.49
C VAL A 77 24.40 -22.22 5.55
N THR A 78 23.73 -21.60 4.58
CA THR A 78 24.34 -20.72 3.57
C THR A 78 23.84 -19.29 3.77
N HIS A 79 24.75 -18.31 3.74
CA HIS A 79 24.36 -16.90 3.73
C HIS A 79 23.96 -16.51 2.32
N ILE A 80 22.79 -15.89 2.17
CA ILE A 80 22.21 -15.57 0.87
C ILE A 80 22.11 -14.06 0.66
N THR A 81 22.17 -13.64 -0.60
CA THR A 81 21.84 -12.27 -1.02
C THR A 81 20.37 -12.15 -1.47
N PRO A 82 19.78 -10.93 -1.54
CA PRO A 82 18.44 -10.76 -2.10
C PRO A 82 18.32 -11.20 -3.56
N ALA A 83 19.35 -10.98 -4.38
CA ALA A 83 19.43 -11.49 -5.76
C ALA A 83 19.31 -13.02 -5.81
N GLU A 84 20.06 -13.74 -4.99
CA GLU A 84 19.95 -15.20 -4.88
C GLU A 84 18.56 -15.63 -4.41
N ALA A 85 17.97 -14.92 -3.45
CA ALA A 85 16.63 -15.21 -2.97
C ALA A 85 15.58 -15.10 -4.09
N ARG A 86 15.68 -14.06 -4.93
CA ARG A 86 14.85 -13.86 -6.14
C ARG A 86 15.07 -14.96 -7.18
N LEU A 87 16.32 -15.38 -7.39
CA LEU A 87 16.67 -16.42 -8.35
C LEU A 87 16.16 -17.79 -7.93
N ARG A 88 16.29 -18.16 -6.66
CA ARG A 88 15.91 -19.50 -6.13
C ARG A 88 14.44 -19.64 -5.68
N ASN A 89 13.64 -18.58 -5.80
CA ASN A 89 12.27 -18.54 -5.24
C ASN A 89 12.20 -18.82 -3.73
N VAL A 90 13.22 -18.38 -2.99
CA VAL A 90 13.25 -18.51 -1.52
C VAL A 90 12.93 -17.18 -0.85
N SER A 91 12.58 -17.25 0.44
CA SER A 91 12.32 -16.06 1.24
C SER A 91 13.62 -15.56 1.87
N TYR A 92 13.86 -14.25 1.76
CA TYR A 92 15.03 -13.60 2.36
C TYR A 92 14.77 -13.36 3.86
N VAL A 93 15.20 -14.32 4.68
CA VAL A 93 14.90 -14.38 6.12
C VAL A 93 16.17 -14.50 6.95
N ALA A 94 16.10 -14.07 8.20
CA ALA A 94 17.16 -14.19 9.19
C ALA A 94 16.64 -14.85 10.47
N PRO A 95 17.46 -15.68 11.15
CA PRO A 95 17.03 -16.37 12.35
C PRO A 95 17.04 -15.40 13.55
N LEU A 96 15.96 -15.44 14.32
CA LEU A 96 15.82 -14.74 15.57
C LEU A 96 16.15 -15.70 16.72
N MET A 97 17.17 -15.33 17.50
CA MET A 97 17.55 -16.05 18.71
C MET A 97 17.05 -15.28 19.93
N MET A 98 16.56 -16.00 20.94
CA MET A 98 16.12 -15.45 22.21
C MET A 98 16.83 -16.18 23.35
N GLU A 99 17.40 -15.44 24.28
CA GLU A 99 17.94 -16.00 25.50
C GLU A 99 16.80 -16.55 26.37
N GLY A 100 16.88 -17.81 26.75
CA GLY A 100 15.97 -18.45 27.70
C GLY A 100 16.73 -18.92 28.92
N SER A 101 16.22 -18.60 30.11
CA SER A 101 16.77 -19.05 31.40
C SER A 101 15.72 -19.85 32.16
N VAL A 102 16.07 -21.04 32.65
CA VAL A 102 15.20 -21.84 33.52
C VAL A 102 15.51 -21.50 34.97
N ILE A 103 14.49 -21.05 35.71
CA ILE A 103 14.58 -20.69 37.12
C ILE A 103 13.78 -21.70 37.95
N GLU A 104 14.47 -22.40 38.83
CA GLU A 104 13.92 -23.32 39.84
C GLU A 104 14.30 -22.82 41.23
N ASP A 105 13.35 -22.74 42.17
CA ASP A 105 13.57 -22.27 43.55
C ASP A 105 14.36 -20.94 43.66
N GLY A 106 14.13 -20.02 42.70
CA GLY A 106 14.80 -18.72 42.63
C GLY A 106 16.25 -18.75 42.10
N LYS A 107 16.79 -19.92 41.76
CA LYS A 107 18.13 -20.08 41.15
C LYS A 107 18.01 -20.29 39.64
N THR A 108 18.84 -19.56 38.90
CA THR A 108 18.96 -19.76 37.45
C THR A 108 19.87 -20.97 37.21
N LEU A 109 19.33 -22.03 36.62
CA LEU A 109 20.08 -23.25 36.33
C LEU A 109 21.04 -23.05 35.15
N GLU A 110 20.50 -22.60 34.02
CA GLU A 110 21.23 -22.44 32.76
C GLU A 110 20.56 -21.37 31.90
N SER A 111 21.35 -20.58 31.18
CA SER A 111 20.89 -19.61 30.18
C SER A 111 21.47 -19.94 28.80
N ARG A 112 20.64 -19.95 27.76
CA ARG A 112 21.08 -20.22 26.39
C ARG A 112 20.25 -19.44 25.37
N PHE A 113 20.89 -19.05 24.26
CA PHE A 113 20.19 -18.53 23.09
C PHE A 113 19.50 -19.67 22.31
N LEU A 114 18.18 -19.59 22.23
CA LEU A 114 17.31 -20.54 21.55
C LEU A 114 16.75 -19.93 20.27
N HIS A 115 16.64 -20.71 19.20
CA HIS A 115 16.04 -20.26 17.93
C HIS A 115 14.53 -20.27 18.06
N ILE A 116 13.89 -19.11 17.94
CA ILE A 116 12.43 -18.96 18.12
C ILE A 116 11.66 -18.82 16.82
N GLY A 117 12.34 -18.55 15.70
CA GLY A 117 11.72 -18.30 14.41
C GLY A 117 12.65 -17.56 13.46
N ASP A 118 12.22 -17.41 12.22
CA ASP A 118 12.91 -16.62 11.20
C ASP A 118 12.05 -15.42 10.83
N ILE A 119 12.69 -14.25 10.74
CA ILE A 119 12.04 -12.98 10.39
C ILE A 119 12.44 -12.58 8.96
N PRO A 120 11.47 -12.20 8.11
CA PRO A 120 11.73 -11.56 6.82
C PRO A 120 12.56 -10.29 6.95
N VAL A 121 13.65 -10.20 6.19
CA VAL A 121 14.55 -9.05 6.25
C VAL A 121 14.20 -8.08 5.12
N MET A 122 14.06 -6.80 5.47
CA MET A 122 13.81 -5.76 4.47
C MET A 122 15.12 -5.43 3.72
N VAL A 123 15.06 -5.35 2.39
CA VAL A 123 16.23 -5.05 1.56
C VAL A 123 16.77 -3.64 1.87
N LYS A 124 18.08 -3.52 2.08
CA LYS A 124 18.82 -2.31 2.52
C LYS A 124 18.54 -1.81 3.96
N SER A 125 17.85 -2.59 4.79
CA SER A 125 17.70 -2.31 6.24
C SER A 125 18.98 -2.58 7.04
N ASP A 126 19.01 -2.19 8.32
CA ASP A 126 20.07 -2.53 9.28
C ASP A 126 20.35 -4.05 9.34
N GLY A 127 19.33 -4.88 9.20
CA GLY A 127 19.44 -6.34 9.21
C GLY A 127 19.91 -6.95 7.88
N CYS A 128 20.01 -6.15 6.81
CA CYS A 128 20.36 -6.64 5.48
C CYS A 128 21.86 -6.56 5.22
N ILE A 129 22.40 -7.62 4.61
CA ILE A 129 23.83 -7.73 4.27
C ILE A 129 24.26 -6.61 3.29
N LEU A 130 23.35 -6.19 2.41
CA LEU A 130 23.64 -5.19 1.37
C LEU A 130 23.95 -3.79 1.91
N ARG A 131 23.55 -3.46 3.14
CA ARG A 131 23.73 -2.11 3.70
C ARG A 131 25.21 -1.73 3.88
N ASN A 132 26.04 -2.72 4.19
CA ASN A 132 27.47 -2.52 4.41
C ASN A 132 28.31 -2.74 3.14
N PHE A 133 27.68 -3.02 2.01
CA PHE A 133 28.39 -3.24 0.76
C PHE A 133 28.71 -1.91 0.08
N THR A 134 29.92 -1.82 -0.47
CA THR A 134 30.31 -0.73 -1.36
C THR A 134 29.55 -0.85 -2.69
N GLU A 135 29.47 0.23 -3.47
CA GLU A 135 28.82 0.20 -4.79
C GLU A 135 29.38 -0.90 -5.69
N GLN A 136 30.71 -1.08 -5.71
CA GLN A 136 31.35 -2.15 -6.50
C GLN A 136 30.92 -3.54 -6.01
N LYS A 137 30.90 -3.76 -4.70
CA LYS A 137 30.48 -5.05 -4.13
C LYS A 137 29.01 -5.36 -4.41
N LEU A 138 28.14 -4.34 -4.47
CA LEU A 138 26.76 -4.51 -4.91
C LEU A 138 26.70 -4.99 -6.36
N ILE A 139 27.49 -4.39 -7.24
CA ILE A 139 27.58 -4.79 -8.66
C ILE A 139 28.11 -6.23 -8.78
N ASP A 140 29.14 -6.58 -8.00
CA ASP A 140 29.73 -7.93 -8.00
C ASP A 140 28.71 -9.00 -7.57
N HIS A 141 27.77 -8.65 -6.69
CA HIS A 141 26.64 -9.49 -6.28
C HIS A 141 25.38 -9.32 -7.17
N ALA A 142 25.52 -8.70 -8.35
CA ALA A 142 24.46 -8.45 -9.31
C ALA A 142 23.25 -7.69 -8.73
N GLU A 143 23.50 -6.79 -7.78
CA GLU A 143 22.53 -5.85 -7.22
C GLU A 143 22.70 -4.46 -7.83
N ASP A 144 21.63 -3.67 -7.82
CA ASP A 144 21.65 -2.29 -8.29
C ASP A 144 22.02 -1.31 -7.15
N PRO A 145 23.13 -0.54 -7.27
CA PRO A 145 23.52 0.45 -6.27
C PRO A 145 22.43 1.49 -5.98
N TYR A 146 21.66 1.88 -6.99
CA TYR A 146 20.62 2.90 -6.88
C TYR A 146 19.22 2.36 -6.56
N ASP A 147 19.07 1.06 -6.24
CA ASP A 147 17.80 0.55 -5.73
C ASP A 147 17.46 1.23 -4.38
N PRO A 148 16.27 1.83 -4.19
CA PRO A 148 15.90 2.45 -2.92
C PRO A 148 15.79 1.47 -1.74
N GLY A 149 15.59 0.16 -1.98
CA GLY A 149 15.26 -0.81 -0.94
C GLY A 149 13.87 -0.58 -0.34
N GLY A 150 13.64 -1.06 0.88
CA GLY A 150 12.35 -0.82 1.58
C GLY A 150 11.23 -1.84 1.27
N TYR A 151 11.59 -3.01 0.74
CA TYR A 151 10.67 -4.10 0.41
C TYR A 151 11.23 -5.45 0.89
N PHE A 152 10.41 -6.50 0.83
CA PHE A 152 10.76 -7.86 1.24
C PHE A 152 10.84 -8.79 0.01
N VAL A 153 11.71 -9.78 0.05
CA VAL A 153 11.73 -10.87 -0.94
C VAL A 153 11.14 -12.11 -0.29
N ILE A 154 9.93 -12.49 -0.69
CA ILE A 154 9.21 -13.66 -0.17
C ILE A 154 8.89 -14.61 -1.31
N ASN A 155 9.36 -15.85 -1.21
CA ASN A 155 9.24 -16.88 -2.23
C ASN A 155 9.68 -16.36 -3.62
N GLY A 156 10.81 -15.64 -3.67
CA GLY A 156 11.34 -14.98 -4.87
C GLY A 156 10.60 -13.71 -5.33
N SER A 157 9.40 -13.43 -4.82
CA SER A 157 8.62 -12.25 -5.20
C SER A 157 8.95 -11.03 -4.34
N GLU A 158 9.10 -9.86 -4.97
CA GLU A 158 9.30 -8.59 -4.26
C GLU A 158 7.97 -8.03 -3.75
N ARG A 159 7.83 -7.92 -2.43
CA ARG A 159 6.61 -7.52 -1.73
C ARG A 159 6.85 -6.25 -0.93
N VAL A 160 5.98 -5.27 -1.10
CA VAL A 160 6.03 -3.99 -0.38
C VAL A 160 4.82 -3.87 0.54
N ILE A 161 5.06 -3.43 1.77
CA ILE A 161 4.00 -3.05 2.70
C ILE A 161 3.63 -1.60 2.40
N VAL A 162 2.36 -1.30 2.15
CA VAL A 162 1.90 0.07 1.93
C VAL A 162 1.60 0.73 3.29
N GLY A 163 1.96 2.01 3.45
CA GLY A 163 1.65 2.75 4.68
C GLY A 163 0.15 2.84 4.92
N LEU A 164 -0.31 2.51 6.13
CA LEU A 164 -1.74 2.49 6.47
C LEU A 164 -2.12 3.70 7.30
N GLU A 165 -3.00 4.54 6.76
CA GLU A 165 -3.56 5.69 7.47
C GLU A 165 -4.57 5.21 8.52
N ASP A 166 -4.35 5.50 9.79
CA ASP A 166 -5.24 5.15 10.90
C ASP A 166 -5.59 6.44 11.66
N LEU A 167 -6.70 6.40 12.40
CA LEU A 167 -7.01 7.49 13.34
C LEU A 167 -5.99 7.47 14.48
N SER A 168 -5.62 8.67 14.94
CA SER A 168 -4.74 8.85 16.10
C SER A 168 -5.32 8.10 17.30
N TYR A 169 -4.46 7.31 17.93
CA TYR A 169 -4.78 6.61 19.16
C TYR A 169 -4.52 7.49 20.38
N ASN A 170 -5.13 7.14 21.50
CA ASN A 170 -4.99 7.80 22.81
C ASN A 170 -5.43 9.28 22.82
N LYS A 171 -6.19 9.74 21.82
CA LYS A 171 -6.75 11.09 21.75
C LYS A 171 -8.28 11.04 21.94
N ILE A 172 -8.83 12.08 22.59
CA ILE A 172 -10.27 12.27 22.76
C ILE A 172 -10.82 13.01 21.54
N ILE A 173 -11.63 12.32 20.75
CA ILE A 173 -12.28 12.87 19.56
C ILE A 173 -13.79 12.99 19.84
N VAL A 174 -14.31 14.22 19.85
CA VAL A 174 -15.74 14.51 20.04
C VAL A 174 -16.42 14.78 18.71
N ASP A 175 -17.67 14.34 18.61
CA ASP A 175 -18.41 14.24 17.35
C ASP A 175 -19.90 14.42 17.60
N ALA A 176 -20.62 14.93 16.59
CA ALA A 176 -22.06 15.15 16.66
C ALA A 176 -22.75 14.56 15.43
N ASP A 177 -23.38 13.39 15.61
CA ASP A 177 -24.08 12.69 14.54
C ASP A 177 -25.57 13.10 14.50
N LYS A 178 -26.16 13.17 13.31
CA LYS A 178 -27.62 13.26 13.15
C LYS A 178 -28.20 11.86 12.90
N ILE A 179 -28.92 11.30 13.87
CA ILE A 179 -29.60 10.00 13.73
C ILE A 179 -31.10 10.26 13.85
N GLY A 180 -31.86 9.93 12.80
CA GLY A 180 -33.33 10.13 12.80
C GLY A 180 -33.76 11.59 12.98
N GLY A 181 -32.96 12.55 12.51
CA GLY A 181 -33.23 14.00 12.63
C GLY A 181 -32.77 14.63 13.96
N LYS A 182 -32.40 13.83 14.96
CA LYS A 182 -31.91 14.32 16.26
C LYS A 182 -30.38 14.32 16.32
N ARG A 183 -29.80 15.30 17.01
CA ARG A 183 -28.34 15.38 17.25
C ARG A 183 -27.96 14.51 18.43
N VAL A 184 -27.04 13.58 18.21
CA VAL A 184 -26.46 12.71 19.23
C VAL A 184 -24.98 13.04 19.37
N PHE A 185 -24.60 13.51 20.56
CA PHE A 185 -23.21 13.85 20.88
C PHE A 185 -22.46 12.63 21.38
N LYS A 186 -21.23 12.43 20.88
CA LYS A 186 -20.40 11.28 21.22
C LYS A 186 -18.94 11.69 21.41
N ALA A 187 -18.26 11.07 22.35
CA ALA A 187 -16.80 11.12 22.47
C ALA A 187 -16.22 9.74 22.22
N LYS A 188 -15.28 9.63 21.30
CA LYS A 188 -14.64 8.36 20.90
C LYS A 188 -13.16 8.42 21.25
N VAL A 189 -12.66 7.37 21.88
CA VAL A 189 -11.25 7.21 22.22
C VAL A 189 -10.79 5.83 21.75
N TYR A 190 -9.81 5.81 20.85
CA TYR A 190 -9.11 4.60 20.47
C TYR A 190 -7.88 4.43 21.36
N SER A 191 -8.06 3.79 22.51
CA SER A 191 -6.96 3.48 23.42
C SER A 191 -6.12 2.36 22.83
N SER A 192 -4.89 2.67 22.43
CA SER A 192 -3.93 1.69 21.93
C SER A 192 -2.73 1.65 22.85
N ILE A 193 -2.46 0.44 23.35
CA ILE A 193 -1.10 0.05 23.72
C ILE A 193 -0.50 -0.71 22.56
N VAL A 194 0.80 -0.97 22.62
CA VAL A 194 1.48 -1.75 21.62
C VAL A 194 0.79 -3.14 21.54
N GLY A 195 0.14 -3.47 20.42
CA GLY A 195 -0.52 -4.76 20.18
C GLY A 195 -1.95 -4.98 20.67
N TYR A 196 -2.52 -4.08 21.47
CA TYR A 196 -3.93 -4.16 21.91
C TYR A 196 -4.60 -2.80 21.79
N ARG A 197 -5.76 -2.79 21.10
CA ARG A 197 -6.55 -1.59 20.84
C ARG A 197 -7.96 -1.82 21.38
N ALA A 198 -8.40 -0.94 22.27
CA ALA A 198 -9.75 -0.88 22.78
C ALA A 198 -10.42 0.42 22.33
N LYS A 199 -11.70 0.35 21.98
CA LYS A 199 -12.51 1.53 21.65
C LYS A 199 -13.40 1.87 22.84
N LEU A 200 -13.20 3.03 23.44
CA LEU A 200 -14.17 3.61 24.37
C LEU A 200 -15.05 4.60 23.59
N GLU A 201 -16.36 4.55 23.81
CA GLU A 201 -17.29 5.53 23.25
C GLU A 201 -18.26 6.01 24.34
N LEU A 202 -18.21 7.31 24.65
CA LEU A 202 -19.18 7.97 25.52
C LEU A 202 -20.30 8.53 24.64
N VAL A 203 -21.54 8.25 24.98
CA VAL A 203 -22.73 8.72 24.27
C VAL A 203 -23.61 9.48 25.25
N LEU A 204 -23.95 10.72 24.90
CA LEU A 204 -24.95 11.49 25.62
C LEU A 204 -26.34 11.12 25.09
N LYS A 205 -27.19 10.55 25.94
CA LYS A 205 -28.59 10.27 25.62
C LYS A 205 -29.45 11.54 25.71
N GLU A 206 -30.64 11.50 25.13
CA GLU A 206 -31.59 12.62 25.14
C GLU A 206 -31.92 13.09 26.57
N ASP A 207 -32.07 12.14 27.50
CA ASP A 207 -32.42 12.43 28.89
C ASP A 207 -31.25 12.95 29.74
N GLY A 208 -30.14 13.40 29.15
CA GLY A 208 -28.97 13.89 29.87
C GLY A 208 -28.04 12.81 30.45
N LEU A 209 -28.38 11.51 30.30
CA LEU A 209 -27.56 10.40 30.77
C LEU A 209 -26.36 10.17 29.85
N ILE A 210 -25.14 10.21 30.41
CA ILE A 210 -23.91 9.82 29.71
C ILE A 210 -23.63 8.34 29.96
N VAL A 211 -23.54 7.57 28.88
CA VAL A 211 -23.21 6.13 28.93
C VAL A 211 -21.90 5.83 28.21
N ALA A 212 -21.12 4.91 28.79
CA ALA A 212 -19.88 4.38 28.25
C ALA A 212 -20.10 3.02 27.57
N ARG A 213 -19.64 2.91 26.33
CA ARG A 213 -19.55 1.66 25.57
C ARG A 213 -18.12 1.17 25.60
N ILE A 214 -17.92 -0.02 26.18
CA ILE A 214 -16.61 -0.64 26.38
C ILE A 214 -16.59 -1.99 25.66
N PRO A 215 -15.51 -2.36 24.95
CA PRO A 215 -15.40 -3.65 24.29
C PRO A 215 -15.36 -4.76 25.34
N GLY A 216 -16.24 -5.75 25.23
CA GLY A 216 -16.36 -6.85 26.20
C GLY A 216 -17.53 -6.69 27.18
N SER A 217 -18.17 -5.52 27.25
CA SER A 217 -19.49 -5.37 27.87
C SER A 217 -20.59 -5.46 26.80
N PRO A 218 -21.62 -6.30 26.97
CA PRO A 218 -22.77 -6.33 26.07
C PRO A 218 -23.73 -5.15 26.27
N VAL A 219 -23.60 -4.41 27.38
CA VAL A 219 -24.53 -3.33 27.77
C VAL A 219 -23.77 -2.02 27.99
N ASP A 220 -24.41 -0.91 27.64
CA ASP A 220 -23.96 0.46 27.91
C ASP A 220 -23.93 0.71 29.45
N ILE A 221 -22.81 1.19 29.99
CA ILE A 221 -22.61 1.42 31.43
C ILE A 221 -22.69 2.93 31.72
N PRO A 222 -23.53 3.41 32.66
CA PRO A 222 -23.54 4.83 33.04
C PRO A 222 -22.17 5.32 33.52
N ILE A 223 -21.78 6.54 33.14
CA ILE A 223 -20.45 7.06 33.48
C ILE A 223 -20.22 7.17 34.99
N ILE A 224 -21.24 7.56 35.75
CA ILE A 224 -21.15 7.69 37.21
C ILE A 224 -20.93 6.33 37.85
N THR A 225 -21.66 5.29 37.42
CA THR A 225 -21.42 3.91 37.86
C THR A 225 -20.00 3.46 37.54
N LEU A 226 -19.48 3.80 36.35
CA LEU A 226 -18.13 3.43 35.94
C LEU A 226 -17.07 4.12 36.81
N VAL A 227 -17.23 5.41 37.10
CA VAL A 227 -16.31 6.18 37.96
C VAL A 227 -16.37 5.69 39.41
N ARG A 228 -17.56 5.34 39.92
CA ARG A 228 -17.71 4.71 41.25
C ARG A 228 -17.02 3.35 41.32
N ALA A 229 -17.16 2.51 40.29
CA ALA A 229 -16.48 1.22 40.22
C ALA A 229 -14.95 1.34 40.16
N LEU A 230 -14.41 2.47 39.69
CA LEU A 230 -12.98 2.76 39.67
C LEU A 230 -12.43 3.28 41.01
N GLY A 231 -13.29 3.71 41.92
CA GLY A 231 -12.93 4.00 43.32
C GLY A 231 -13.28 5.39 43.87
N LEU A 232 -14.09 6.21 43.19
CA LEU A 232 -14.61 7.47 43.77
C LEU A 232 -16.00 7.26 44.38
N GLU A 233 -16.22 7.68 45.63
CA GLU A 233 -17.50 7.49 46.33
C GLU A 233 -18.35 8.76 46.37
N SER A 234 -17.73 9.93 46.59
CA SER A 234 -18.46 11.19 46.77
C SER A 234 -18.90 11.78 45.43
N ASP A 235 -20.18 12.15 45.32
CA ASP A 235 -20.71 12.85 44.14
C ASP A 235 -19.99 14.16 43.85
N LYS A 236 -19.57 14.87 44.91
CA LYS A 236 -18.77 16.08 44.78
C LYS A 236 -17.41 15.80 44.16
N GLU A 237 -16.75 14.71 44.54
CA GLU A 237 -15.47 14.29 43.96
C GLU A 237 -15.65 13.89 42.49
N ILE A 238 -16.70 13.14 42.15
CA ILE A 238 -17.00 12.73 40.77
C ILE A 238 -17.26 13.95 39.88
N ALA A 239 -18.09 14.90 40.32
CA ALA A 239 -18.35 16.14 39.60
C ALA A 239 -17.05 16.96 39.42
N SER A 240 -16.23 17.07 40.48
CA SER A 240 -14.95 17.79 40.45
C SER A 240 -13.88 17.15 39.56
N ALA A 241 -13.97 15.83 39.33
CA ALA A 241 -13.10 15.10 38.41
C ALA A 241 -13.46 15.38 36.94
N ILE A 242 -14.72 15.73 36.65
CA ILE A 242 -15.17 16.12 35.31
C ILE A 242 -14.86 17.60 35.07
N SER A 243 -15.38 18.49 35.90
CA SER A 243 -15.12 19.93 35.80
C SER A 243 -15.48 20.67 37.10
N LEU A 244 -14.76 21.76 37.38
CA LEU A 244 -15.10 22.72 38.44
C LEU A 244 -15.94 23.90 37.93
N ASN A 245 -16.36 23.86 36.66
CA ASN A 245 -17.24 24.88 36.08
C ASN A 245 -18.71 24.53 36.36
N ASP A 246 -19.42 25.47 37.01
CA ASP A 246 -20.79 25.28 37.48
C ASP A 246 -21.77 24.94 36.34
N THR A 247 -21.58 25.53 35.14
CA THR A 247 -22.42 25.23 33.98
C THR A 247 -22.26 23.80 33.47
N ILE A 248 -21.04 23.27 33.48
CA ILE A 248 -20.77 21.87 33.10
C ILE A 248 -21.31 20.92 34.18
N GLN A 249 -21.24 21.31 35.46
CA GLN A 249 -21.79 20.52 36.55
C GLN A 249 -23.31 20.40 36.50
N ASN A 250 -24.02 21.48 36.14
CA ASN A 250 -25.47 21.44 35.97
C ASN A 250 -25.91 20.42 34.90
N GLU A 251 -25.13 20.28 33.82
CA GLU A 251 -25.41 19.29 32.77
C GLU A 251 -25.23 17.83 33.20
N LEU A 252 -24.59 17.58 34.35
CA LEU A 252 -24.43 16.24 34.92
C LEU A 252 -25.61 15.80 35.80
N GLU A 253 -26.51 16.72 36.19
CA GLU A 253 -27.63 16.45 37.09
C GLU A 253 -28.47 15.26 36.60
N GLY A 254 -28.85 15.25 35.31
CA GLY A 254 -29.61 14.16 34.72
C GLY A 254 -28.89 12.80 34.68
N SER A 255 -27.55 12.78 34.80
CA SER A 255 -26.80 11.54 34.98
C SER A 255 -26.85 11.06 36.44
N PHE A 256 -26.74 11.97 37.42
CA PHE A 256 -26.80 11.63 38.85
C PHE A 256 -28.20 11.14 39.26
N GLU A 257 -29.27 11.82 38.83
CA GLU A 257 -30.65 11.44 39.15
C GLU A 257 -31.03 10.02 38.70
N LYS A 258 -30.46 9.56 37.57
CA LYS A 258 -30.78 8.25 36.97
C LYS A 258 -29.89 7.11 37.47
N THR A 259 -28.97 7.38 38.39
CA THR A 259 -28.00 6.38 38.86
C THR A 259 -28.18 6.10 40.35
N ASP A 260 -28.94 5.05 40.69
CA ASP A 260 -29.27 4.67 42.08
C ASP A 260 -28.16 3.88 42.82
N ILE A 261 -26.90 3.95 42.38
CA ILE A 261 -25.81 3.11 42.90
C ILE A 261 -24.91 3.93 43.82
N ALA A 262 -24.97 3.64 45.13
CA ALA A 262 -24.27 4.40 46.15
C ALA A 262 -22.80 3.98 46.35
N THR A 263 -22.50 2.67 46.41
CA THR A 263 -21.17 2.19 46.80
C THR A 263 -20.34 1.66 45.62
N PRO A 264 -18.99 1.68 45.69
CA PRO A 264 -18.12 1.08 44.68
C PRO A 264 -18.34 -0.43 44.51
N LYS A 265 -18.65 -1.13 45.60
CA LYS A 265 -18.94 -2.57 45.58
C LYS A 265 -20.21 -2.86 44.79
N ASP A 266 -21.28 -2.10 45.04
CA ASP A 266 -22.54 -2.23 44.28
C ASP A 266 -22.32 -1.89 42.80
N ALA A 267 -21.43 -0.95 42.48
CA ALA A 267 -21.09 -0.61 41.10
C ALA A 267 -20.34 -1.75 40.39
N ILE A 268 -19.39 -2.41 41.06
CA ILE A 268 -18.70 -3.59 40.53
C ILE A 268 -19.69 -4.76 40.36
N GLU A 269 -20.58 -4.98 41.31
CA GLU A 269 -21.62 -6.02 41.24
C GLU A 269 -22.62 -5.75 40.10
N TYR A 270 -23.00 -4.49 39.90
CA TYR A 270 -23.84 -4.08 38.78
C TYR A 270 -23.18 -4.40 37.43
N ILE A 271 -21.89 -4.12 37.31
CA ILE A 271 -21.11 -4.41 36.10
C ILE A 271 -20.93 -5.93 35.92
N SER A 272 -20.64 -6.66 37.00
CA SER A 272 -20.35 -8.10 36.98
C SER A 272 -21.55 -8.94 36.53
N LYS A 273 -22.75 -8.66 37.05
CA LYS A 273 -24.01 -9.33 36.69
C LYS A 273 -24.36 -9.19 35.21
N ARG A 274 -23.97 -8.09 34.58
CA ARG A 274 -24.28 -7.79 33.16
C ARG A 274 -23.26 -8.37 32.18
N ILE A 275 -22.01 -8.55 32.58
CA ILE A 275 -20.95 -9.09 31.71
C ILE A 275 -21.06 -10.62 31.57
N ALA A 276 -21.32 -11.32 32.67
CA ALA A 276 -21.32 -12.78 32.71
C ALA A 276 -22.55 -13.34 33.43
N PRO A 277 -23.76 -13.18 32.86
CA PRO A 277 -24.97 -13.70 33.47
C PRO A 277 -24.87 -15.23 33.61
N GLY A 278 -25.18 -15.75 34.80
CA GLY A 278 -25.25 -17.20 35.08
C GLY A 278 -23.94 -17.86 35.55
N MET A 279 -22.83 -17.11 35.68
CA MET A 279 -21.61 -17.60 36.34
C MET A 279 -21.68 -17.42 37.86
N LEU A 280 -20.85 -18.13 38.63
CA LEU A 280 -20.67 -17.88 40.07
C LEU A 280 -20.20 -16.44 40.33
N GLU A 281 -20.68 -15.81 41.41
CA GLU A 281 -20.40 -14.40 41.73
C GLU A 281 -18.90 -14.08 41.76
N GLU A 282 -18.05 -14.95 42.32
CA GLU A 282 -16.60 -14.75 42.35
C GLU A 282 -15.99 -14.61 40.95
N PHE A 283 -16.44 -15.43 40.00
CA PHE A 283 -15.98 -15.35 38.61
C PHE A 283 -16.55 -14.11 37.89
N GLN A 284 -17.77 -13.71 38.21
CA GLN A 284 -18.36 -12.48 37.68
C GLN A 284 -17.54 -11.25 38.13
N ILE A 285 -17.22 -11.15 39.42
CA ILE A 285 -16.45 -10.04 40.00
C ILE A 285 -15.04 -9.99 39.39
N LYS A 286 -14.31 -11.11 39.38
CA LYS A 286 -12.98 -11.19 38.74
C LYS A 286 -13.00 -10.74 37.28
N ARG A 287 -14.06 -11.07 36.54
CA ARG A 287 -14.20 -10.68 35.14
C ARG A 287 -14.51 -9.19 34.97
N ALA A 288 -15.30 -8.60 35.87
CA ALA A 288 -15.54 -7.16 35.92
C ALA A 288 -14.25 -6.39 36.24
N GLU A 289 -13.48 -6.82 37.23
CA GLU A 289 -12.17 -6.24 37.55
C GLU A 289 -11.21 -6.34 36.36
N THR A 290 -11.14 -7.51 35.73
CA THR A 290 -10.35 -7.70 34.50
C THR A 290 -10.80 -6.74 33.39
N LEU A 291 -12.09 -6.47 33.24
CA LEU A 291 -12.58 -5.50 32.26
C LEU A 291 -12.15 -4.06 32.60
N LEU A 292 -12.25 -3.66 33.87
CA LEU A 292 -11.83 -2.32 34.32
C LEU A 292 -10.33 -2.11 34.19
N ASP A 293 -9.54 -3.15 34.42
CA ASP A 293 -8.08 -3.07 34.41
C ASP A 293 -7.49 -3.26 33.00
N TRP A 294 -7.93 -4.29 32.27
CA TRP A 294 -7.41 -4.60 30.92
C TRP A 294 -8.24 -4.05 29.77
N GLY A 295 -9.57 -4.00 29.92
CA GLY A 295 -10.50 -3.61 28.84
C GLY A 295 -10.66 -2.09 28.70
N LEU A 296 -10.71 -1.37 29.82
CA LEU A 296 -10.90 0.07 29.85
C LEU A 296 -9.57 0.82 29.80
N LEU A 297 -9.40 1.65 28.77
CA LEU A 297 -8.27 2.58 28.58
C LEU A 297 -6.88 1.98 28.89
N PRO A 298 -6.49 0.86 28.24
CA PRO A 298 -5.24 0.16 28.52
C PRO A 298 -3.97 1.02 28.38
N HIS A 299 -4.01 2.14 27.65
CA HIS A 299 -2.85 3.05 27.49
C HIS A 299 -2.45 3.80 28.77
N LEU A 300 -3.35 3.89 29.75
CA LEU A 300 -3.08 4.50 31.06
C LEU A 300 -2.51 3.48 32.05
N GLY A 301 -2.63 2.19 31.76
CA GLY A 301 -2.11 1.11 32.61
C GLY A 301 -3.11 -0.01 32.81
N LYS A 302 -2.58 -1.14 33.30
CA LYS A 302 -3.33 -2.40 33.53
C LYS A 302 -3.42 -2.78 35.00
N GLN A 303 -2.79 -2.03 35.89
CA GLN A 303 -2.78 -2.33 37.31
C GLN A 303 -3.91 -1.56 38.03
N PRO A 304 -4.40 -2.04 39.18
CA PRO A 304 -5.41 -1.35 39.97
C PRO A 304 -4.99 0.07 40.39
N GLU A 305 -3.69 0.30 40.58
CA GLU A 305 -3.12 1.61 40.93
C GLU A 305 -3.39 2.67 39.84
N ASN A 306 -3.44 2.27 38.57
CA ASN A 306 -3.69 3.17 37.44
C ASN A 306 -5.16 3.58 37.31
N ARG A 307 -6.08 3.05 38.13
CA ARG A 307 -7.51 3.40 38.07
C ARG A 307 -7.75 4.89 38.30
N LYS A 308 -6.92 5.55 39.11
CA LYS A 308 -6.98 7.01 39.34
C LYS A 308 -6.75 7.82 38.06
N GLU A 309 -5.76 7.45 37.26
CA GLU A 309 -5.50 8.09 35.96
C GLU A 309 -6.67 7.88 34.98
N LYS A 310 -7.25 6.67 34.97
CA LYS A 310 -8.43 6.35 34.15
C LYS A 310 -9.64 7.20 34.52
N ILE A 311 -9.86 7.47 35.81
CA ILE A 311 -10.93 8.34 36.29
C ILE A 311 -10.75 9.77 35.73
N GLN A 312 -9.55 10.34 35.86
CA GLN A 312 -9.29 11.70 35.37
C GLN A 312 -9.45 11.81 33.85
N PHE A 313 -8.96 10.83 33.10
CA PHE A 313 -9.12 10.82 31.65
C PHE A 313 -10.59 10.64 31.21
N LEU A 314 -11.37 9.82 31.93
CA LEU A 314 -12.82 9.72 31.70
C LEU A 314 -13.54 11.03 32.02
N GLY A 315 -13.14 11.69 33.11
CA GLY A 315 -13.64 13.00 33.50
C GLY A 315 -13.39 14.05 32.41
N GLU A 316 -12.17 14.08 31.87
CA GLU A 316 -11.80 14.93 30.74
C GLU A 316 -12.65 14.63 29.49
N ALA A 317 -12.82 13.34 29.16
CA ALA A 317 -13.59 12.95 27.98
C ALA A 317 -15.07 13.35 28.09
N ALA A 318 -15.65 13.25 29.29
CA ALA A 318 -16.99 13.74 29.58
C ALA A 318 -17.05 15.28 29.54
N CYS A 319 -16.05 15.97 30.08
CA CYS A 319 -15.95 17.42 30.04
C CYS A 319 -15.94 17.93 28.59
N LYS A 320 -15.06 17.39 27.73
CA LYS A 320 -14.99 17.75 26.31
C LYS A 320 -16.31 17.45 25.58
N LEU A 321 -17.01 16.36 25.93
CA LEU A 321 -18.32 16.03 25.37
C LEU A 321 -19.40 17.07 25.74
N LEU A 322 -19.40 17.54 26.99
CA LEU A 322 -20.33 18.56 27.47
C LEU A 322 -20.01 19.94 26.89
N GLU A 323 -18.74 20.30 26.72
CA GLU A 323 -18.33 21.52 26.00
C GLU A 323 -18.87 21.53 24.56
N LEU A 324 -18.89 20.38 23.89
CA LEU A 324 -19.48 20.24 22.55
C LEU A 324 -21.00 20.42 22.58
N LYS A 325 -21.69 19.88 23.61
CA LYS A 325 -23.14 20.06 23.80
C LYS A 325 -23.50 21.54 23.99
N LEU A 326 -22.73 22.25 24.81
CA LEU A 326 -22.91 23.67 25.10
C LEU A 326 -22.52 24.58 23.92
N GLY A 327 -21.85 24.03 22.90
CA GLY A 327 -21.40 24.79 21.73
C GLY A 327 -20.14 25.62 21.98
N TRP A 328 -19.40 25.34 23.06
CA TRP A 328 -18.15 26.02 23.39
C TRP A 328 -16.99 25.58 22.50
N ILE A 329 -17.05 24.34 22.00
CA ILE A 329 -16.10 23.77 21.04
C ILE A 329 -16.84 23.23 19.82
N GLN A 330 -16.15 23.18 18.68
CA GLN A 330 -16.64 22.53 17.48
C GLN A 330 -16.35 21.01 17.51
N PRO A 331 -17.07 20.19 16.72
CA PRO A 331 -16.71 18.79 16.53
C PRO A 331 -15.27 18.65 16.04
N ASP A 332 -14.54 17.66 16.56
CA ASP A 332 -13.18 17.40 16.08
C ASP A 332 -13.23 16.81 14.66
N ASP A 333 -12.51 17.45 13.74
CA ASP A 333 -12.38 16.94 12.38
C ASP A 333 -11.52 15.66 12.36
N LYS A 334 -12.14 14.54 11.99
CA LYS A 334 -11.47 13.22 11.91
C LYS A 334 -10.49 13.13 10.76
N ASP A 335 -10.69 13.95 9.73
CA ASP A 335 -9.91 13.94 8.50
C ASP A 335 -8.67 14.85 8.57
N HIS A 336 -8.66 15.79 9.51
CA HIS A 336 -7.49 16.59 9.88
C HIS A 336 -6.28 15.70 10.17
N TYR A 337 -5.15 15.94 9.49
CA TYR A 337 -3.97 15.07 9.60
C TYR A 337 -3.36 15.03 11.00
N GLY A 338 -3.62 16.04 11.83
CA GLY A 338 -3.23 16.03 13.25
C GLY A 338 -4.00 15.02 14.11
N ASN A 339 -5.11 14.47 13.58
CA ASN A 339 -5.89 13.39 14.16
C ASN A 339 -5.67 12.06 13.43
N LYS A 340 -4.68 11.98 12.54
CA LYS A 340 -4.31 10.77 11.78
C LYS A 340 -2.85 10.40 12.00
N VAL A 341 -2.56 9.11 11.94
CA VAL A 341 -1.20 8.56 12.04
C VAL A 341 -1.03 7.53 10.93
N VAL A 342 0.13 7.52 10.28
CA VAL A 342 0.47 6.55 9.25
C VAL A 342 1.29 5.43 9.87
N LYS A 343 0.76 4.20 9.81
CA LYS A 343 1.45 2.99 10.24
C LYS A 343 2.30 2.44 9.11
N PHE A 344 3.61 2.45 9.31
CA PHE A 344 4.58 1.85 8.38
C PHE A 344 4.94 0.41 8.77
N ALA A 345 5.83 -0.19 7.99
CA ALA A 345 6.15 -1.61 8.04
C ALA A 345 6.51 -2.12 9.45
N GLY A 346 7.36 -1.39 10.19
CA GLY A 346 7.82 -1.83 11.51
C GLY A 346 6.69 -1.93 12.54
N GLN A 347 5.83 -0.93 12.62
CA GLN A 347 4.68 -0.94 13.56
C GLN A 347 3.70 -2.08 13.24
N MET A 348 3.46 -2.35 11.95
CA MET A 348 2.59 -3.44 11.53
C MET A 348 3.20 -4.81 11.83
N LEU A 349 4.51 -4.96 11.59
CA LEU A 349 5.25 -6.18 11.92
C LEU A 349 5.31 -6.42 13.43
N ALA A 350 5.41 -5.37 14.25
CA ALA A 350 5.33 -5.47 15.71
C ALA A 350 3.98 -6.05 16.18
N ASP A 351 2.86 -5.60 15.62
CA ASP A 351 1.53 -6.13 15.91
C ASP A 351 1.42 -7.63 15.56
N LEU A 352 1.95 -8.00 14.39
CA LEU A 352 1.91 -9.37 13.87
C LEU A 352 2.83 -10.30 14.68
N PHE A 353 4.06 -9.87 14.93
CA PHE A 353 5.06 -10.61 15.71
C PHE A 353 4.55 -10.85 17.13
N ARG A 354 3.98 -9.84 17.81
CA ARG A 354 3.40 -10.02 19.15
C ARG A 354 2.31 -11.09 19.15
N THR A 355 1.43 -11.09 18.14
CA THR A 355 0.38 -12.11 18.04
C THR A 355 0.98 -13.50 17.83
N ALA A 356 1.99 -13.62 16.99
CA ALA A 356 2.71 -14.88 16.75
C ALA A 356 3.46 -15.36 18.00
N PHE A 357 4.13 -14.44 18.71
CA PHE A 357 4.90 -14.73 19.91
C PHE A 357 4.01 -15.17 21.06
N ARG A 358 2.86 -14.52 21.29
CA ARG A 358 1.87 -14.99 22.28
C ARG A 358 1.36 -16.38 21.96
N ASN A 359 1.17 -16.71 20.69
CA ASN A 359 0.78 -18.06 20.28
C ASN A 359 1.91 -19.07 20.54
N LEU A 360 3.16 -18.70 20.27
CA LEU A 360 4.34 -19.51 20.57
C LEU A 360 4.45 -19.76 22.07
N VAL A 361 4.34 -18.73 22.91
CA VAL A 361 4.39 -18.85 24.38
C VAL A 361 3.29 -19.77 24.90
N ARG A 362 2.06 -19.66 24.37
CA ARG A 362 0.95 -20.56 24.74
C ARG A 362 1.22 -22.01 24.33
N ASP A 363 1.78 -22.24 23.14
CA ASP A 363 2.15 -23.59 22.69
C ASP A 363 3.30 -24.15 23.52
N MET A 364 4.33 -23.35 23.80
CA MET A 364 5.44 -23.72 24.68
C MET A 364 4.95 -24.14 26.07
N LYS A 365 4.09 -23.32 26.70
CA LYS A 365 3.48 -23.65 27.99
C LYS A 365 2.75 -24.99 27.93
N TYR A 366 1.91 -25.20 26.92
CA TYR A 366 1.18 -26.45 26.72
C TYR A 366 2.10 -27.67 26.51
N GLN A 367 3.14 -27.56 25.69
CA GLN A 367 4.09 -28.66 25.46
C GLN A 367 4.86 -29.01 26.74
N LEU A 368 5.31 -27.99 27.48
CA LEU A 368 6.08 -28.18 28.70
C LEU A 368 5.25 -28.81 29.82
N GLU A 369 4.01 -28.35 30.02
CA GLU A 369 3.06 -28.94 30.97
C GLU A 369 2.75 -30.41 30.66
N ARG A 370 2.63 -30.75 29.36
CA ARG A 370 2.37 -32.13 28.92
C ARG A 370 3.62 -33.03 29.04
N SER A 371 4.80 -32.46 28.90
CA SER A 371 6.07 -33.21 28.83
C SER A 371 6.67 -33.57 30.20
N GLY A 372 5.93 -33.37 31.30
CA GLY A 372 6.33 -33.24 32.72
C GLY A 372 7.47 -34.06 33.33
N GLN A 373 8.05 -35.02 32.61
CA GLN A 373 9.28 -35.75 32.96
C GLN A 373 10.58 -35.13 32.43
N LYS A 374 10.56 -34.37 31.32
CA LYS A 374 11.78 -33.79 30.72
C LYS A 374 12.01 -32.35 31.22
N ARG A 375 13.16 -32.11 31.86
CA ARG A 375 13.55 -30.82 32.47
C ARG A 375 14.76 -30.18 31.77
N GLY A 376 15.00 -28.90 32.06
CA GLY A 376 16.18 -28.16 31.61
C GLY A 376 16.03 -27.46 30.26
N ILE A 377 17.05 -26.68 29.88
CA ILE A 377 17.00 -25.82 28.68
C ILE A 377 16.82 -26.60 27.38
N ASN A 378 17.25 -27.87 27.34
CA ASN A 378 17.04 -28.75 26.20
C ASN A 378 15.57 -29.12 26.00
N ALA A 379 14.79 -29.26 27.08
CA ALA A 379 13.34 -29.44 26.99
C ALA A 379 12.66 -28.17 26.47
N VAL A 380 13.11 -26.99 26.91
CA VAL A 380 12.63 -25.70 26.38
C VAL A 380 12.95 -25.57 24.89
N SER A 381 14.17 -25.89 24.48
CA SER A 381 14.57 -25.88 23.07
C SER A 381 13.73 -26.82 22.20
N ALA A 382 13.35 -28.00 22.72
CA ALA A 382 12.51 -28.95 22.00
C ALA A 382 11.02 -28.56 21.98
N ALA A 383 10.56 -27.77 22.96
CA ALA A 383 9.20 -27.26 23.03
C ALA A 383 8.94 -26.10 22.05
N ILE A 384 9.98 -25.34 21.70
CA ILE A 384 9.88 -24.22 20.76
C ILE A 384 9.67 -24.77 19.35
N ARG A 385 8.60 -24.31 18.69
CA ARG A 385 8.30 -24.58 17.27
C ARG A 385 8.51 -23.31 16.44
N PRO A 386 9.66 -23.13 15.78
CA PRO A 386 9.99 -21.89 15.06
C PRO A 386 8.97 -21.51 13.97
N GLY A 387 8.33 -22.50 13.34
CA GLY A 387 7.35 -22.30 12.27
C GLY A 387 6.14 -21.44 12.68
N ILE A 388 5.76 -21.42 13.97
CA ILE A 388 4.63 -20.58 14.45
C ILE A 388 4.88 -19.10 14.16
N ILE A 389 6.13 -18.65 14.27
CA ILE A 389 6.52 -17.27 13.96
C ILE A 389 6.80 -17.12 12.46
N SER A 390 7.68 -17.97 11.91
CA SER A 390 8.14 -17.87 10.52
C SER A 390 6.97 -17.90 9.53
N ASP A 391 6.06 -18.87 9.66
CA ASP A 391 4.95 -19.05 8.73
C ASP A 391 3.93 -17.94 8.89
N LYS A 392 3.72 -17.43 10.11
CA LYS A 392 2.78 -16.34 10.35
C LYS A 392 3.22 -15.05 9.69
N LEU A 393 4.51 -14.71 9.79
CA LEU A 393 5.10 -13.54 9.16
C LEU A 393 5.14 -13.69 7.64
N ASN A 394 5.69 -14.80 7.14
CA ASN A 394 5.82 -15.08 5.70
C ASN A 394 4.47 -15.08 4.99
N ASN A 395 3.47 -15.77 5.53
CA ASN A 395 2.15 -15.85 4.90
C ASN A 395 1.42 -14.49 4.90
N ALA A 396 1.55 -13.69 5.96
CA ALA A 396 0.94 -12.37 6.02
C ALA A 396 1.53 -11.43 4.97
N ILE A 397 2.86 -11.45 4.78
CA ILE A 397 3.53 -10.64 3.76
C ILE A 397 3.24 -11.18 2.35
N ALA A 398 3.28 -12.49 2.13
CA ALA A 398 3.02 -13.10 0.82
C ALA A 398 1.59 -12.85 0.31
N THR A 399 0.59 -13.01 1.18
CA THR A 399 -0.83 -12.88 0.82
C THR A 399 -1.38 -11.47 0.97
N GLY A 400 -0.73 -10.63 1.78
CA GLY A 400 -1.23 -9.31 2.15
C GLY A 400 -2.43 -9.33 3.11
N ASN A 401 -2.72 -10.48 3.73
CA ASN A 401 -3.74 -10.63 4.76
C ASN A 401 -3.11 -10.66 6.17
N TRP A 402 -3.33 -9.61 6.94
CA TRP A 402 -2.72 -9.41 8.25
C TRP A 402 -3.64 -9.81 9.41
N GLY A 403 -4.78 -10.44 9.12
CA GLY A 403 -5.79 -10.78 10.12
C GLY A 403 -6.62 -9.58 10.56
N ARG A 404 -7.65 -9.82 11.40
CA ARG A 404 -8.60 -8.80 11.89
C ARG A 404 -9.24 -7.96 10.78
N GLY A 405 -9.49 -8.56 9.60
CA GLY A 405 -10.11 -7.88 8.46
C GLY A 405 -9.19 -6.94 7.66
N ARG A 406 -7.89 -6.86 7.97
CA ARG A 406 -6.92 -6.06 7.19
C ARG A 406 -6.41 -6.85 5.98
N VAL A 407 -6.92 -6.53 4.80
CA VAL A 407 -6.58 -7.17 3.53
C VAL A 407 -5.96 -6.16 2.56
N GLY A 408 -4.97 -6.60 1.78
CA GLY A 408 -4.34 -5.77 0.73
C GLY A 408 -3.29 -4.79 1.24
N VAL A 409 -2.80 -5.00 2.46
CA VAL A 409 -1.71 -4.22 3.09
C VAL A 409 -0.40 -4.42 2.34
N THR A 410 -0.08 -5.68 2.00
CA THR A 410 1.11 -6.01 1.23
C THR A 410 0.75 -6.19 -0.24
N GLN A 411 1.51 -5.56 -1.12
CA GLN A 411 1.32 -5.57 -2.57
C GLN A 411 2.60 -6.06 -3.27
N LEU A 412 2.47 -6.56 -4.50
CA LEU A 412 3.63 -6.82 -5.34
C LEU A 412 4.27 -5.49 -5.73
N LEU A 413 5.59 -5.35 -5.58
CA LEU A 413 6.28 -4.11 -5.94
C LEU A 413 6.12 -3.82 -7.44
N ASP A 414 5.87 -2.56 -7.78
CA ASP A 414 5.63 -2.15 -9.17
C ASP A 414 6.96 -1.74 -9.83
N ARG A 415 7.49 -2.65 -10.65
CA ARG A 415 8.75 -2.52 -11.39
C ARG A 415 8.55 -2.11 -12.86
N THR A 416 7.41 -1.51 -13.22
CA THR A 416 7.17 -1.04 -14.59
C THR A 416 8.25 -0.05 -15.06
N ASN A 417 8.60 0.91 -14.21
CA ASN A 417 9.76 1.79 -14.39
C ASN A 417 10.36 2.21 -13.02
N TYR A 418 11.42 3.01 -13.02
CA TYR A 418 12.07 3.42 -11.77
C TYR A 418 11.17 4.32 -10.90
N LEU A 419 10.40 5.22 -11.53
CA LEU A 419 9.47 6.11 -10.84
C LEU A 419 8.31 5.36 -10.17
N SER A 420 7.79 4.31 -10.80
CA SER A 420 6.70 3.50 -10.26
C SER A 420 7.12 2.82 -8.96
N THR A 421 8.37 2.37 -8.86
CA THR A 421 8.95 1.81 -7.63
C THR A 421 9.01 2.85 -6.52
N LEU A 422 9.57 4.03 -6.78
CA LEU A 422 9.66 5.11 -5.80
C LEU A 422 8.27 5.57 -5.33
N SER A 423 7.34 5.75 -6.26
CA SER A 423 5.97 6.12 -5.95
C SER A 423 5.25 5.05 -5.11
N HIS A 424 5.45 3.75 -5.43
CA HIS A 424 4.82 2.67 -4.68
C HIS A 424 5.31 2.64 -3.22
N LEU A 425 6.60 2.86 -2.97
CA LEU A 425 7.16 2.93 -1.62
C LEU A 425 6.60 4.11 -0.81
N ARG A 426 6.22 5.21 -1.46
CA ARG A 426 5.67 6.43 -0.81
C ARG A 426 4.14 6.45 -0.72
N ARG A 427 3.49 5.36 -1.11
CA ARG A 427 2.03 5.23 -1.11
C ARG A 427 1.49 5.08 0.32
N VAL A 428 0.40 5.79 0.58
CA VAL A 428 -0.39 5.70 1.80
C VAL A 428 -1.81 5.28 1.44
N GLN A 429 -2.38 4.35 2.18
CA GLN A 429 -3.71 3.80 1.94
C GLN A 429 -4.59 3.92 3.20
N SER A 430 -5.80 4.43 2.99
CA SER A 430 -6.86 4.40 4.00
C SER A 430 -7.54 3.02 4.07
N PRO A 431 -7.84 2.49 5.26
CA PRO A 431 -8.49 1.19 5.46
C PRO A 431 -10.02 1.22 5.25
N LEU A 432 -10.58 2.37 4.84
CA LEU A 432 -12.02 2.53 4.62
C LEU A 432 -12.54 1.68 3.45
N SER A 433 -13.84 1.42 3.46
CA SER A 433 -14.50 0.68 2.38
C SER A 433 -14.42 1.45 1.06
N ARG A 434 -14.06 0.74 -0.02
CA ARG A 434 -13.96 1.30 -1.38
C ARG A 434 -15.32 1.49 -2.05
N THR A 435 -16.31 0.71 -1.63
CA THR A 435 -17.67 0.72 -2.20
C THR A 435 -18.54 1.81 -1.60
N GLN A 436 -18.29 2.19 -0.35
CA GLN A 436 -19.03 3.26 0.31
C GLN A 436 -18.51 4.64 -0.12
N PRO A 437 -19.41 5.60 -0.40
CA PRO A 437 -19.03 6.96 -0.75
C PRO A 437 -18.65 7.73 0.52
N ASN A 438 -17.37 7.68 0.88
CA ASN A 438 -16.82 8.49 1.97
C ASN A 438 -16.35 9.83 1.40
N PHE A 439 -17.26 10.79 1.20
CA PHE A 439 -16.95 12.07 0.56
C PHE A 439 -15.87 12.85 1.34
N GLU A 440 -16.10 13.14 2.62
CA GLU A 440 -15.17 13.91 3.47
C GLU A 440 -13.76 13.31 3.52
N ALA A 441 -13.66 11.97 3.64
CA ALA A 441 -12.37 11.30 3.70
C ALA A 441 -11.60 11.27 2.35
N ARG A 442 -12.31 11.40 1.23
CA ARG A 442 -11.73 11.40 -0.13
C ARG A 442 -11.30 12.79 -0.58
N ASP A 443 -11.90 13.83 -0.01
CA ASP A 443 -11.62 15.21 -0.38
C ASP A 443 -10.20 15.62 0.00
N LEU A 444 -9.66 16.59 -0.76
CA LEU A 444 -8.36 17.17 -0.46
C LEU A 444 -8.49 18.13 0.74
N HIS A 445 -8.14 17.63 1.92
CA HIS A 445 -8.06 18.44 3.13
C HIS A 445 -6.88 19.43 3.09
N SER A 446 -7.06 20.65 3.61
CA SER A 446 -6.02 21.69 3.76
C SER A 446 -4.73 21.20 4.45
N THR A 447 -4.85 20.43 5.53
CA THR A 447 -3.71 19.85 6.28
C THR A 447 -2.81 18.91 5.48
N HIS A 448 -3.26 18.44 4.32
CA HIS A 448 -2.43 17.68 3.39
C HIS A 448 -1.25 18.51 2.83
N PHE A 449 -1.31 19.85 2.88
CA PHE A 449 -0.27 20.72 2.34
C PHE A 449 1.12 20.37 2.90
N GLY A 450 2.07 20.08 2.01
CA GLY A 450 3.45 19.69 2.36
C GLY A 450 3.61 18.29 2.96
N ARG A 451 2.50 17.53 3.13
CA ARG A 451 2.47 16.17 3.70
C ARG A 451 2.06 15.11 2.69
N ILE A 452 0.98 15.38 1.95
CA ILE A 452 0.41 14.50 0.93
C ILE A 452 0.34 15.26 -0.38
N CYS A 453 0.70 14.59 -1.47
CA CYS A 453 0.63 15.18 -2.80
C CYS A 453 -0.82 15.42 -3.23
N PRO A 454 -1.18 16.64 -3.68
CA PRO A 454 -2.55 16.95 -4.09
C PRO A 454 -2.98 16.26 -5.40
N SER A 455 -2.03 16.00 -6.31
CA SER A 455 -2.33 15.44 -7.64
C SER A 455 -2.09 13.93 -7.75
N GLU A 456 -1.42 13.29 -6.79
CA GLU A 456 -0.98 11.90 -6.95
C GLU A 456 -1.97 10.92 -6.30
N THR A 457 -3.15 10.81 -6.91
CA THR A 457 -4.21 9.86 -6.55
C THR A 457 -4.58 8.99 -7.76
N PRO A 458 -4.84 7.68 -7.60
CA PRO A 458 -5.35 6.85 -8.68
C PRO A 458 -6.81 7.21 -9.00
N GLU A 459 -7.21 6.95 -10.25
CA GLU A 459 -8.60 7.03 -10.69
C GLU A 459 -9.44 5.84 -10.18
N GLY A 460 -10.78 5.99 -10.25
CA GLY A 460 -11.73 4.92 -9.93
C GLY A 460 -12.10 4.84 -8.44
N SER A 461 -12.39 3.63 -7.95
CA SER A 461 -12.89 3.41 -6.57
C SER A 461 -11.89 3.76 -5.47
N ASN A 462 -10.61 3.84 -5.80
CA ASN A 462 -9.52 4.20 -4.88
C ASN A 462 -9.26 5.70 -4.82
N CYS A 463 -9.95 6.52 -5.62
CA CYS A 463 -9.77 7.97 -5.66
C CYS A 463 -9.93 8.58 -4.27
N GLY A 464 -8.92 9.31 -3.80
CA GLY A 464 -8.90 9.94 -2.47
C GLY A 464 -8.61 9.00 -1.30
N LEU A 465 -8.73 7.67 -1.46
CA LEU A 465 -8.40 6.69 -0.42
C LEU A 465 -6.95 6.21 -0.48
N VAL A 466 -6.36 6.22 -1.68
CA VAL A 466 -4.95 5.94 -1.91
C VAL A 466 -4.26 7.23 -2.28
N LYS A 467 -3.29 7.63 -1.47
CA LYS A 467 -2.58 8.92 -1.57
C LYS A 467 -1.06 8.65 -1.62
N ASN A 468 -0.26 9.67 -1.90
CA ASN A 468 1.20 9.56 -1.86
C ASN A 468 1.80 10.71 -1.04
N LEU A 469 2.87 10.44 -0.32
CA LEU A 469 3.58 11.47 0.46
C LEU A 469 4.13 12.58 -0.45
N ALA A 470 4.05 13.83 0.00
CA ALA A 470 4.73 14.97 -0.61
C ALA A 470 6.25 14.81 -0.50
N LEU A 471 7.05 15.39 -1.39
CA LEU A 471 8.52 15.26 -1.32
C LEU A 471 9.09 15.79 0.01
N SER A 472 8.56 16.89 0.54
CA SER A 472 9.00 17.48 1.82
C SER A 472 8.60 16.70 3.09
N ALA A 473 7.77 15.66 2.96
CA ALA A 473 7.18 14.98 4.10
C ALA A 473 8.22 14.10 4.84
N ILE A 474 8.35 14.31 6.16
CA ILE A 474 9.18 13.52 7.06
C ILE A 474 8.27 12.76 8.03
N ILE A 475 8.61 11.51 8.36
CA ILE A 475 7.81 10.70 9.29
C ILE A 475 8.42 10.76 10.70
N SER A 476 7.59 11.00 11.72
CA SER A 476 8.04 10.99 13.11
C SER A 476 8.45 9.59 13.57
N VAL A 477 9.47 9.53 14.42
CA VAL A 477 9.94 8.33 15.13
C VAL A 477 9.46 8.36 16.57
N SER A 478 9.50 7.21 17.26
CA SER A 478 9.07 7.14 18.65
C SER A 478 10.11 7.77 19.57
N VAL A 479 9.68 8.64 20.48
CA VAL A 479 10.52 9.30 21.48
C VAL A 479 10.02 8.94 22.87
N SER A 480 10.91 8.78 23.84
CA SER A 480 10.51 8.50 25.23
C SER A 480 9.72 9.68 25.79
N SER A 481 8.54 9.41 26.34
CA SER A 481 7.71 10.42 27.00
C SER A 481 8.23 10.79 28.39
N GLU A 482 9.03 9.93 29.03
CA GLU A 482 9.49 10.09 30.42
C GLU A 482 10.36 11.35 30.59
N GLU A 483 11.34 11.54 29.70
CA GLU A 483 12.20 12.74 29.69
C GLU A 483 11.40 14.04 29.59
N ILE A 484 10.29 14.02 28.86
CA ILE A 484 9.43 15.19 28.68
C ILE A 484 8.57 15.46 29.89
N VAL A 485 8.05 14.41 30.52
CA VAL A 485 7.28 14.52 31.76
C VAL A 485 8.16 15.13 32.87
N GLU A 486 9.41 14.69 33.01
CA GLU A 486 10.37 15.28 33.96
C GLU A 486 10.57 16.78 33.69
N LYS A 487 10.79 17.17 32.42
CA LYS A 487 10.94 18.58 32.04
C LYS A 487 9.69 19.42 32.27
N LEU A 488 8.50 18.85 32.10
CA LEU A 488 7.25 19.56 32.39
C LEU A 488 7.14 19.91 33.87
N TYR A 489 7.53 19.01 34.77
CA TYR A 489 7.57 19.28 36.21
C TYR A 489 8.64 20.31 36.57
N GLU A 490 9.84 20.24 35.97
CA GLU A 490 10.91 21.24 36.18
C GLU A 490 10.48 22.68 35.81
N ILE A 491 9.68 22.84 34.75
CA ILE A 491 9.21 24.15 34.28
C ILE A 491 8.05 24.71 35.16
N GLY A 492 7.45 23.86 36.01
CA GLY A 492 6.40 24.25 36.96
C GLY A 492 5.00 23.78 36.60
N THR A 493 4.86 22.64 35.91
CA THR A 493 3.55 21.98 35.75
C THR A 493 3.16 21.30 37.06
N ASP A 494 1.99 21.62 37.61
CA ASP A 494 1.50 20.98 38.83
C ASP A 494 0.90 19.61 38.49
N TYR A 495 1.28 18.56 39.24
CA TYR A 495 0.70 17.23 39.07
C TYR A 495 -0.79 17.23 39.39
N PHE A 496 -1.59 16.45 38.66
CA PHE A 496 -3.05 16.55 38.71
C PHE A 496 -3.69 16.34 40.10
N THR A 497 -2.99 15.71 41.06
CA THR A 497 -3.47 15.58 42.45
C THR A 497 -3.18 16.80 43.33
N ASP A 498 -2.12 17.55 43.03
CA ASP A 498 -1.55 18.57 43.93
C ASP A 498 -1.91 19.99 43.48
N VAL A 499 -2.86 20.11 42.54
CA VAL A 499 -3.27 21.38 41.92
C VAL A 499 -4.28 22.13 42.77
N LYS A 500 -4.11 23.44 42.90
CA LYS A 500 -5.10 24.34 43.50
C LYS A 500 -6.36 24.41 42.64
N ASP A 501 -7.54 24.42 43.26
CA ASP A 501 -8.84 24.47 42.56
C ASP A 501 -8.96 25.64 41.55
N SER A 502 -8.37 26.79 41.85
CA SER A 502 -8.30 27.93 40.92
C SER A 502 -7.59 27.60 39.60
N VAL A 503 -6.46 26.89 39.66
CA VAL A 503 -5.70 26.47 38.47
C VAL A 503 -6.39 25.28 37.78
N LYS A 504 -7.09 24.43 38.53
CA LYS A 504 -7.88 23.33 37.97
C LYS A 504 -9.11 23.83 37.20
N LYS A 505 -9.68 24.97 37.60
CA LYS A 505 -10.81 25.62 36.90
C LYS A 505 -10.37 26.35 35.62
N ASP A 506 -9.38 27.25 35.71
CA ASP A 506 -9.03 28.16 34.61
C ASP A 506 -7.68 27.86 33.93
N GLY A 507 -6.86 26.99 34.51
CA GLY A 507 -5.54 26.64 34.00
C GLY A 507 -5.58 25.77 32.75
N THR A 508 -4.43 25.63 32.11
CA THR A 508 -4.25 24.79 30.92
C THR A 508 -4.00 23.34 31.32
N ARG A 509 -4.77 22.42 30.74
CA ARG A 509 -4.61 20.97 30.93
C ARG A 509 -3.49 20.46 30.01
N VAL A 510 -2.51 19.75 30.57
CA VAL A 510 -1.32 19.30 29.84
C VAL A 510 -1.37 17.80 29.58
N PHE A 511 -1.33 17.42 28.30
CA PHE A 511 -1.35 16.04 27.85
C PHE A 511 -0.02 15.64 27.20
N VAL A 512 0.47 14.45 27.53
CA VAL A 512 1.63 13.82 26.88
C VAL A 512 1.22 12.47 26.32
N ASP A 513 1.25 12.30 24.99
CA ASP A 513 0.80 11.08 24.28
C ASP A 513 -0.58 10.56 24.71
N GLY A 514 -1.48 11.48 25.07
CA GLY A 514 -2.84 11.19 25.52
C GLY A 514 -3.01 11.04 27.03
N LYS A 515 -1.92 10.99 27.81
CA LYS A 515 -1.99 10.98 29.28
C LYS A 515 -2.14 12.40 29.82
N LEU A 516 -3.10 12.63 30.72
CA LEU A 516 -3.21 13.89 31.45
C LEU A 516 -2.16 13.91 32.57
N ILE A 517 -1.12 14.73 32.40
CA ILE A 517 0.01 14.80 33.35
C ILE A 517 -0.29 15.79 34.48
N GLY A 518 -0.96 16.89 34.16
CA GLY A 518 -1.19 17.96 35.13
C GLY A 518 -1.77 19.23 34.53
N TYR A 519 -1.64 20.31 35.30
CA TYR A 519 -2.16 21.63 34.95
C TYR A 519 -1.04 22.68 35.02
N HIS A 520 -1.14 23.70 34.18
CA HIS A 520 -0.23 24.84 34.19
C HIS A 520 -1.01 26.15 34.10
N LYS A 521 -0.58 27.17 34.85
CA LYS A 521 -1.29 28.46 34.91
C LYS A 521 -1.34 29.18 33.55
N ASP A 522 -0.23 29.15 32.82
CA ASP A 522 -0.08 29.80 31.51
C ASP A 522 0.44 28.81 30.46
N GLY A 523 -0.48 28.23 29.68
CA GLY A 523 -0.14 27.25 28.65
C GLY A 523 0.71 27.81 27.52
N GLU A 524 0.54 29.08 27.14
CA GLU A 524 1.24 29.68 25.99
C GLU A 524 2.73 29.85 26.29
N LYS A 525 3.04 30.32 27.51
CA LYS A 525 4.42 30.43 27.99
C LYS A 525 5.09 29.07 28.09
N LEU A 526 4.36 28.04 28.56
CA LEU A 526 4.86 26.67 28.64
C LEU A 526 5.17 26.11 27.23
N ALA A 527 4.25 26.26 26.29
CA ALA A 527 4.45 25.83 24.90
C ALA A 527 5.66 26.53 24.25
N SER A 528 5.80 27.84 24.44
CA SER A 528 6.93 28.62 23.93
C SER A 528 8.25 28.18 24.53
N SER A 529 8.30 27.91 25.84
CA SER A 529 9.49 27.42 26.54
C SER A 529 9.92 26.05 26.02
N LEU A 530 8.98 25.12 25.82
CA LEU A 530 9.25 23.79 25.25
C LEU A 530 9.78 23.89 23.81
N ARG A 531 9.22 24.79 22.99
CA ARG A 531 9.71 25.05 21.63
C ARG A 531 11.13 25.61 21.64
N GLU A 532 11.48 26.49 22.57
CA GLU A 532 12.86 26.97 22.73
C GLU A 532 13.83 25.88 23.18
N LEU A 533 13.41 24.97 24.06
CA LEU A 533 14.18 23.78 24.42
C LEU A 533 14.42 22.86 23.21
N ARG A 534 13.41 22.70 22.34
CA ARG A 534 13.55 21.97 21.07
C ARG A 534 14.53 22.67 20.12
N ARG A 535 14.42 23.99 19.95
CA ARG A 535 15.31 24.80 19.08
C ARG A 535 16.75 24.87 19.57
N SER A 536 16.98 24.72 20.87
CA SER A 536 18.32 24.59 21.47
C SER A 536 18.82 23.14 21.55
N ASN A 537 18.11 22.19 20.91
CA ASN A 537 18.45 20.76 20.85
C ASN A 537 18.56 20.08 22.23
N LYS A 538 17.86 20.59 23.25
CA LYS A 538 17.74 19.95 24.58
C LYS A 538 16.62 18.90 24.61
N ILE A 539 15.65 19.03 23.73
CA ILE A 539 14.53 18.11 23.53
C ILE A 539 14.59 17.57 22.10
N HIS A 540 14.15 16.33 21.89
CA HIS A 540 14.17 15.69 20.57
C HIS A 540 13.31 16.45 19.53
N ARG A 541 13.85 16.63 18.31
CA ARG A 541 13.26 17.42 17.21
C ARG A 541 11.89 16.93 16.70
N HIS A 542 11.55 15.65 16.91
CA HIS A 542 10.27 15.07 16.44
C HIS A 542 9.10 15.29 17.39
N ILE A 543 9.34 15.82 18.59
CA ILE A 543 8.26 16.06 19.55
C ILE A 543 7.38 17.19 19.03
N GLY A 544 6.06 16.95 18.90
CA GLY A 544 5.10 17.96 18.47
C GLY A 544 4.48 18.67 19.68
N ILE A 545 4.37 20.00 19.62
CA ILE A 545 3.85 20.82 20.73
C ILE A 545 2.72 21.71 20.20
N SER A 546 1.48 21.40 20.54
CA SER A 546 0.31 22.13 20.07
C SER A 546 -0.56 22.61 21.23
N ILE A 547 -0.92 23.90 21.22
CA ILE A 547 -1.84 24.48 22.20
C ILE A 547 -3.17 24.80 21.53
N HIS A 548 -4.27 24.40 22.19
CA HIS A 548 -5.63 24.73 21.78
C HIS A 548 -6.27 25.63 22.83
N ILE A 549 -6.67 26.82 22.38
CA ILE A 549 -7.31 27.84 23.18
C ILE A 549 -8.65 28.14 22.51
N PRO A 550 -9.78 27.67 23.07
CA PRO A 550 -11.09 27.98 22.53
C PRO A 550 -11.40 29.48 22.64
N GLU A 551 -12.20 30.00 21.72
CA GLU A 551 -12.59 31.43 21.70
C GLU A 551 -13.57 31.81 22.82
N GLN A 552 -14.39 30.85 23.29
CA GLN A 552 -15.40 31.10 24.32
C GLN A 552 -14.79 31.18 25.72
N GLU A 553 -15.16 32.22 26.46
CA GLU A 553 -14.83 32.36 27.89
C GLU A 553 -15.46 31.22 28.71
N GLY A 554 -14.63 30.50 29.47
CA GLY A 554 -15.04 29.37 30.31
C GLY A 554 -14.75 27.98 29.72
N ALA A 555 -14.36 27.90 28.44
CA ALA A 555 -13.92 26.66 27.82
C ALA A 555 -12.48 26.30 28.21
N THR A 556 -12.20 24.99 28.30
CA THR A 556 -10.92 24.52 28.85
C THR A 556 -9.79 24.59 27.82
N LYS A 557 -8.66 25.18 28.24
CA LYS A 557 -7.42 25.29 27.45
C LYS A 557 -6.64 23.98 27.54
N ARG A 558 -6.10 23.51 26.42
CA ARG A 558 -5.41 22.21 26.34
C ARG A 558 -4.08 22.33 25.61
N LEU A 559 -3.02 21.82 26.23
CA LEU A 559 -1.69 21.67 25.62
C LEU A 559 -1.45 20.18 25.35
N TYR A 560 -1.21 19.83 24.09
CA TYR A 560 -0.82 18.47 23.70
C TYR A 560 0.65 18.42 23.34
N VAL A 561 1.37 17.46 23.91
CA VAL A 561 2.73 17.10 23.57
C VAL A 561 2.75 15.68 23.02
N ASN A 562 3.08 15.55 21.73
CA ASN A 562 3.05 14.27 21.01
C ASN A 562 4.48 13.75 20.80
N CYS A 563 4.76 12.56 21.32
CA CYS A 563 6.03 11.84 21.17
C CYS A 563 5.87 10.57 20.31
N ASN A 564 4.65 10.27 19.85
CA ASN A 564 4.34 9.12 19.02
C ASN A 564 4.96 9.15 17.60
N ALA A 565 5.24 7.95 17.10
CA ALA A 565 5.72 7.66 15.75
C ALA A 565 4.59 7.63 14.70
N GLY A 566 4.91 7.95 13.45
CA GLY A 566 3.99 7.88 12.32
C GLY A 566 3.20 9.17 12.02
N ARG A 567 3.46 10.26 12.75
CA ARG A 567 2.98 11.60 12.37
C ARG A 567 3.75 12.07 11.14
N VAL A 568 3.07 12.82 10.26
CA VAL A 568 3.71 13.41 9.08
C VAL A 568 4.10 14.85 9.39
N LEU A 569 5.41 15.07 9.46
CA LEU A 569 6.06 16.33 9.79
C LEU A 569 6.42 17.10 8.52
N ARG A 570 6.35 18.44 8.61
CA ARG A 570 6.74 19.38 7.56
C ARG A 570 7.93 20.21 8.04
N THR A 571 8.90 20.42 7.17
CA THR A 571 10.10 21.24 7.42
C THR A 571 9.82 22.70 7.08
N LEU A 572 10.09 23.61 8.03
CA LEU A 572 9.89 25.05 7.85
C LEU A 572 11.04 25.86 8.44
N ILE A 573 11.24 27.07 7.92
CA ILE A 573 12.25 28.01 8.42
C ILE A 573 11.64 28.84 9.56
N VAL A 574 12.36 28.97 10.67
CA VAL A 574 11.92 29.76 11.82
C VAL A 574 12.15 31.24 11.56
N ILE A 575 11.15 32.07 11.86
CA ILE A 575 11.26 33.52 11.89
C ILE A 575 11.31 33.98 13.34
N LYS A 576 12.32 34.78 13.70
CA LYS A 576 12.47 35.35 15.04
C LYS A 576 12.63 36.87 14.95
N ASP A 577 11.88 37.60 15.77
CA ASP A 577 11.91 39.07 15.85
C ASP A 577 11.73 39.76 14.47
N GLY A 578 10.87 39.18 13.63
CA GLY A 578 10.58 39.70 12.29
C GLY A 578 11.72 39.56 11.28
N LYS A 579 12.73 38.72 11.56
CA LYS A 579 13.82 38.35 10.64
C LYS A 579 13.88 36.84 10.45
N SER A 580 14.16 36.41 9.22
CA SER A 580 14.44 35.00 8.94
C SER A 580 15.74 34.61 9.65
N THR A 581 15.71 33.49 10.37
CA THR A 581 16.91 32.91 11.00
C THR A 581 17.90 32.37 9.95
N LEU A 582 17.41 32.05 8.75
CA LEU A 582 18.22 31.61 7.63
C LEU A 582 18.93 32.81 6.98
N THR A 583 20.23 32.93 7.25
CA THR A 583 21.07 33.97 6.66
C THR A 583 21.69 33.51 5.33
N PRO A 584 22.04 34.44 4.42
CA PRO A 584 22.73 34.10 3.17
C PRO A 584 24.06 33.36 3.37
N ASP A 585 24.79 33.63 4.46
CA ASP A 585 26.04 32.94 4.80
C ASP A 585 25.81 31.45 5.10
N LEU A 586 24.73 31.10 5.82
CA LEU A 586 24.36 29.72 6.08
C LEU A 586 23.99 28.99 4.79
N LEU A 587 23.27 29.66 3.89
CA LEU A 587 22.94 29.13 2.56
C LEU A 587 24.21 28.83 1.74
N ASP A 588 25.18 29.75 1.72
CA ASP A 588 26.45 29.54 1.02
C ASP A 588 27.27 28.39 1.63
N LYS A 589 27.24 28.23 2.96
CA LYS A 589 27.89 27.10 3.65
C LYS A 589 27.25 25.75 3.29
N ILE A 590 25.92 25.69 3.14
CA ILE A 590 25.22 24.47 2.70
C ILE A 590 25.52 24.16 1.23
N LEU A 591 25.53 25.18 0.37
CA LEU A 591 25.91 25.02 -1.03
C LEU A 591 27.34 24.47 -1.18
N LYS A 592 28.27 24.92 -0.32
CA LYS A 592 29.64 24.42 -0.23
C LYS A 592 29.77 23.08 0.52
N LYS A 593 28.65 22.49 0.98
CA LYS A 593 28.58 21.24 1.77
C LYS A 593 29.36 21.28 3.10
N LEU A 594 29.56 22.48 3.67
CA LEU A 594 30.22 22.67 4.96
C LEU A 594 29.26 22.46 6.15
N LEU A 595 27.96 22.72 5.93
CA LEU A 595 26.89 22.48 6.89
C LEU A 595 25.86 21.53 6.27
N SER A 596 25.24 20.71 7.11
CA SER A 596 24.10 19.87 6.75
C SER A 596 22.78 20.48 7.24
N TRP A 597 21.66 20.01 6.69
CA TRP A 597 20.34 20.39 7.19
C TRP A 597 20.11 19.95 8.65
N GLU A 598 20.74 18.85 9.10
CA GLU A 598 20.67 18.42 10.50
C GLU A 598 21.34 19.43 11.44
N ASP A 599 22.42 20.06 10.97
CA ASP A 599 23.09 21.14 11.71
C ASP A 599 22.18 22.37 11.77
N LEU A 600 21.45 22.70 10.70
CA LEU A 600 20.45 23.76 10.73
C LEU A 600 19.33 23.50 11.75
N ILE A 601 18.91 22.25 11.92
CA ILE A 601 17.95 21.90 12.97
C ILE A 601 18.57 22.08 14.36
N ARG A 602 19.82 21.62 14.56
CA ARG A 602 20.53 21.78 15.84
C ARG A 602 20.76 23.25 16.20
N MET A 603 20.93 24.11 15.19
CA MET A 603 21.05 25.55 15.34
C MET A 603 19.70 26.27 15.54
N GLY A 604 18.58 25.55 15.43
CA GLY A 604 17.24 26.13 15.59
C GLY A 604 16.78 27.00 14.41
N VAL A 605 17.38 26.83 13.21
CA VAL A 605 17.02 27.56 11.99
C VAL A 605 15.83 26.91 11.28
N ILE A 606 15.80 25.57 11.29
CA ILE A 606 14.72 24.76 10.71
C ILE A 606 13.98 24.04 11.83
N GLU A 607 12.65 24.00 11.71
CA GLU A 607 11.77 23.31 12.66
C GLU A 607 10.89 22.28 11.93
N LEU A 608 10.58 21.18 12.60
CA LEU A 608 9.72 20.10 12.12
C LEU A 608 8.35 20.21 12.79
N LEU A 609 7.32 20.55 12.02
CA LEU A 609 5.98 20.77 12.54
C LEU A 609 5.03 19.63 12.17
N ASP A 610 4.29 19.12 13.16
CA ASP A 610 3.13 18.28 12.89
C ASP A 610 1.90 19.14 12.54
N ALA A 611 0.82 18.50 12.10
CA ALA A 611 -0.36 19.21 11.65
C ALA A 611 -1.12 19.92 12.80
N ASN A 612 -1.01 19.48 14.05
CA ASN A 612 -1.66 20.17 15.17
C ASN A 612 -0.86 21.41 15.58
N GLU A 613 0.47 21.33 15.55
CA GLU A 613 1.34 22.47 15.86
C GLU A 613 1.31 23.55 14.77
N GLU A 614 1.08 23.15 13.51
CA GLU A 614 0.91 24.09 12.39
C GLU A 614 -0.28 25.04 12.59
N GLU A 615 -1.34 24.64 13.32
CA GLU A 615 -2.46 25.51 13.68
C GLU A 615 -2.04 26.71 14.55
N ASN A 616 -0.89 26.63 15.23
CA ASN A 616 -0.33 27.74 16.00
C ASN A 616 0.62 28.62 15.17
N CYS A 617 0.75 28.38 13.87
CA CYS A 617 1.74 29.02 13.02
C CYS A 617 1.11 29.90 11.94
N PHE A 618 1.79 31.01 11.63
CA PHE A 618 1.45 31.87 10.51
C PHE A 618 2.61 31.86 9.52
N ILE A 619 2.45 31.12 8.41
CA ILE A 619 3.52 30.77 7.47
C ILE A 619 3.50 31.71 6.26
N THR A 620 4.66 32.21 5.84
CA THR A 620 4.82 32.97 4.60
C THR A 620 5.52 32.17 3.50
N PHE A 621 5.16 32.45 2.24
CA PHE A 621 5.89 31.93 1.07
C PHE A 621 7.00 32.88 0.60
N ASP A 622 6.99 34.13 1.05
CA ASP A 622 7.87 35.20 0.57
C ASP A 622 8.73 35.80 1.68
N ASP A 623 10.01 35.97 1.41
CA ASP A 623 10.97 36.65 2.30
C ASP A 623 10.63 38.14 2.56
N LYS A 624 9.68 38.71 1.81
CA LYS A 624 9.30 40.14 1.92
C LYS A 624 8.36 40.44 3.09
N HIS A 625 7.54 39.48 3.52
CA HIS A 625 6.47 39.71 4.50
C HIS A 625 6.80 39.16 5.90
N VAL A 626 8.08 38.92 6.20
CA VAL A 626 8.56 38.19 7.39
C VAL A 626 8.13 38.80 8.74
N LYS A 627 7.88 40.11 8.83
CA LYS A 627 7.64 40.80 10.12
C LYS A 627 6.46 40.30 10.97
N LYS A 628 5.42 39.73 10.34
CA LYS A 628 4.20 39.25 11.04
C LYS A 628 4.10 37.73 11.13
N HIS A 629 5.03 37.00 10.53
CA HIS A 629 4.93 35.54 10.35
C HIS A 629 5.82 34.82 11.36
N THR A 630 5.44 33.59 11.71
CA THR A 630 6.21 32.74 12.63
C THR A 630 7.20 31.85 11.88
N HIS A 631 6.85 31.44 10.65
CA HIS A 631 7.67 30.57 9.82
C HIS A 631 7.64 30.98 8.34
N ALA A 632 8.62 30.49 7.57
CA ALA A 632 8.65 30.60 6.12
C ALA A 632 8.77 29.23 5.44
N GLU A 633 8.14 29.10 4.27
CA GLU A 633 8.25 27.92 3.41
C GLU A 633 9.66 27.80 2.80
N ILE A 634 10.24 26.59 2.81
CA ILE A 634 11.57 26.37 2.25
C ILE A 634 11.51 26.37 0.73
N PHE A 635 10.63 25.53 0.15
CA PHE A 635 10.55 25.36 -1.29
C PHE A 635 9.14 24.93 -1.72
N PRO A 636 8.34 25.83 -2.31
CA PRO A 636 6.93 25.55 -2.62
C PRO A 636 6.70 24.31 -3.49
N SER A 637 7.60 23.99 -4.44
CA SER A 637 7.41 22.83 -5.32
C SER A 637 7.52 21.48 -4.58
N ALA A 638 8.07 21.45 -3.36
CA ALA A 638 8.19 20.23 -2.57
C ALA A 638 6.85 19.68 -2.06
N ILE A 639 5.76 20.44 -2.22
CA ILE A 639 4.38 19.98 -1.97
C ILE A 639 3.98 18.80 -2.87
N LEU A 640 4.57 18.68 -4.05
CA LEU A 640 4.25 17.63 -5.00
C LEU A 640 4.90 16.30 -4.58
N GLY A 641 4.28 15.20 -5.00
CA GLY A 641 4.78 13.84 -4.83
C GLY A 641 5.78 13.46 -5.92
N ALA A 642 6.29 12.24 -5.88
CA ALA A 642 7.27 11.77 -6.87
C ALA A 642 6.70 11.78 -8.29
N GLY A 643 5.44 11.35 -8.46
CA GLY A 643 4.79 11.28 -9.77
C GLY A 643 4.42 12.66 -10.33
N ALA A 644 3.97 13.58 -9.48
CA ALA A 644 3.56 14.92 -9.91
C ALA A 644 4.76 15.85 -10.17
N SER A 645 5.91 15.60 -9.53
CA SER A 645 7.08 16.47 -9.63
C SER A 645 7.80 16.42 -10.97
N ILE A 646 7.50 15.43 -11.84
CA ILE A 646 8.09 15.34 -13.18
C ILE A 646 7.39 16.24 -14.21
N ILE A 647 6.20 16.73 -13.86
CA ILE A 647 5.36 17.58 -14.71
C ILE A 647 6.03 18.95 -14.79
N PRO A 648 6.36 19.46 -15.99
CA PRO A 648 6.86 20.82 -16.14
C PRO A 648 5.69 21.80 -16.05
N TYR A 649 5.90 22.94 -15.40
CA TYR A 649 4.88 24.01 -15.28
C TYR A 649 3.48 23.50 -14.86
N PRO A 650 3.35 22.65 -13.81
CA PRO A 650 2.07 22.04 -13.43
C PRO A 650 1.00 23.07 -13.02
N GLU A 651 1.41 24.24 -12.54
CA GLU A 651 0.52 25.37 -12.18
C GLU A 651 -0.23 25.96 -13.39
N HIS A 652 0.25 25.71 -14.61
CA HIS A 652 -0.38 26.15 -15.86
C HIS A 652 -1.31 25.10 -16.49
N ASN A 653 -1.51 23.95 -15.83
CA ASN A 653 -2.42 22.90 -16.26
C ASN A 653 -3.68 22.87 -15.38
N GLN A 654 -4.77 22.35 -15.93
CA GLN A 654 -5.94 22.00 -15.13
C GLN A 654 -5.60 20.85 -14.15
N SER A 655 -6.07 20.93 -12.90
CA SER A 655 -5.85 19.91 -11.87
C SER A 655 -6.01 18.43 -12.32
N PRO A 656 -7.12 18.00 -12.96
CA PRO A 656 -7.28 16.61 -13.39
C PRO A 656 -6.20 16.15 -14.36
N ARG A 657 -5.63 17.04 -15.18
CA ARG A 657 -4.56 16.69 -16.12
C ARG A 657 -3.25 16.35 -15.41
N ASN A 658 -2.94 17.08 -14.34
CA ASN A 658 -1.81 16.76 -13.49
C ASN A 658 -2.00 15.42 -12.77
N THR A 659 -3.24 15.11 -12.35
CA THR A 659 -3.58 13.82 -11.75
C THR A 659 -3.43 12.68 -12.75
N TYR A 660 -3.91 12.86 -13.98
CA TYR A 660 -3.74 11.87 -15.04
C TYR A 660 -2.27 11.61 -15.33
N GLU A 661 -1.47 12.66 -15.50
CA GLU A 661 -0.04 12.46 -15.74
C GLU A 661 0.64 11.76 -14.57
N SER A 662 0.34 12.15 -13.34
CA SER A 662 0.92 11.50 -12.15
C SER A 662 0.67 9.99 -12.15
N ALA A 663 -0.47 9.54 -12.66
CA ALA A 663 -0.79 8.12 -12.83
C ALA A 663 -0.12 7.50 -14.07
N MET A 664 -0.08 8.21 -15.20
CA MET A 664 0.49 7.73 -16.47
C MET A 664 2.01 7.65 -16.47
N ALA A 665 2.68 8.55 -15.75
CA ALA A 665 4.12 8.54 -15.53
C ALA A 665 4.62 7.21 -14.97
N LYS A 666 3.82 6.55 -14.11
CA LYS A 666 4.12 5.22 -13.53
C LYS A 666 3.98 4.08 -14.55
N GLN A 667 3.25 4.33 -15.65
CA GLN A 667 2.97 3.37 -16.71
C GLN A 667 3.94 3.50 -17.89
N SER A 668 4.78 4.54 -17.89
CA SER A 668 5.73 4.83 -18.96
C SER A 668 6.86 3.80 -19.03
N LEU A 669 7.38 3.60 -20.23
CA LEU A 669 8.45 2.65 -20.52
C LEU A 669 9.80 3.39 -20.56
N GLY A 670 10.81 2.80 -19.93
CA GLY A 670 12.12 3.43 -19.78
C GLY A 670 13.23 2.43 -19.49
N PHE A 671 14.35 2.96 -18.98
CA PHE A 671 15.38 2.15 -18.37
C PHE A 671 15.06 1.92 -16.89
N SER A 672 14.63 0.72 -16.53
CA SER A 672 14.14 0.40 -15.18
C SER A 672 15.28 0.02 -14.23
N THR A 673 16.06 -1.00 -14.58
CA THR A 673 17.15 -1.54 -13.75
C THR A 673 18.31 -2.04 -14.61
N PRO A 674 19.57 -1.88 -14.17
CA PRO A 674 20.72 -2.51 -14.80
C PRO A 674 20.76 -4.04 -14.60
N MET A 675 19.97 -4.59 -13.68
CA MET A 675 19.94 -6.04 -13.36
C MET A 675 19.23 -6.87 -14.45
N MET A 676 19.35 -6.53 -15.72
CA MET A 676 18.60 -7.21 -16.78
C MET A 676 18.91 -8.70 -16.83
N ASN A 677 20.17 -9.11 -16.70
CA ASN A 677 20.56 -10.52 -16.80
C ASN A 677 20.03 -11.38 -15.65
N THR A 678 20.02 -10.85 -14.43
CA THR A 678 19.59 -11.56 -13.20
C THR A 678 18.15 -11.28 -12.78
N SER A 679 17.44 -10.43 -13.53
CA SER A 679 16.04 -10.10 -13.27
C SER A 679 15.14 -11.32 -13.39
N THR A 680 14.36 -11.58 -12.34
CA THR A 680 13.33 -12.62 -12.27
C THR A 680 11.91 -12.06 -12.36
N TYR A 681 11.73 -10.84 -12.87
CA TYR A 681 10.42 -10.23 -12.99
C TYR A 681 9.54 -10.95 -14.02
N VAL A 682 8.29 -11.26 -13.66
CA VAL A 682 7.33 -11.95 -14.53
C VAL A 682 7.06 -11.19 -15.83
N ARG A 683 7.03 -9.86 -15.75
CA ARG A 683 6.90 -8.94 -16.88
C ARG A 683 7.86 -7.78 -16.65
N GLN A 684 8.70 -7.49 -17.62
CA GLN A 684 9.56 -6.32 -17.60
C GLN A 684 9.59 -5.67 -18.98
N HIS A 685 9.76 -4.34 -19.00
CA HIS A 685 9.96 -3.57 -20.22
C HIS A 685 11.28 -2.82 -20.14
N ALA A 686 11.93 -2.68 -21.28
CA ALA A 686 13.11 -1.84 -21.44
C ALA A 686 13.01 -1.03 -22.73
N MET A 687 13.14 0.29 -22.66
CA MET A 687 13.27 1.14 -23.85
C MET A 687 14.70 1.10 -24.38
N LEU A 688 14.89 1.00 -25.70
CA LEU A 688 16.24 0.92 -26.29
C LEU A 688 17.00 2.24 -26.18
N TYR A 689 16.32 3.36 -26.47
CA TYR A 689 16.95 4.69 -26.54
C TYR A 689 16.23 5.72 -25.66
N PRO A 690 16.19 5.52 -24.33
CA PRO A 690 15.58 6.50 -23.43
C PRO A 690 16.43 7.77 -23.40
N GLN A 691 15.79 8.94 -23.37
CA GLN A 691 16.48 10.24 -23.38
C GLN A 691 16.16 11.05 -22.14
N THR A 692 17.11 11.86 -21.67
CA THR A 692 16.81 12.85 -20.65
C THR A 692 15.91 13.95 -21.21
N ALA A 693 14.88 14.35 -20.47
CA ALA A 693 14.03 15.48 -20.85
C ALA A 693 14.85 16.78 -20.93
N ILE A 694 14.69 17.52 -22.03
CA ILE A 694 15.36 18.82 -22.23
C ILE A 694 14.80 19.88 -21.27
N VAL A 695 13.48 19.88 -21.12
CA VAL A 695 12.77 20.68 -20.12
C VAL A 695 12.63 19.83 -18.86
N THR A 696 13.41 20.13 -17.84
CA THR A 696 13.53 19.31 -16.63
C THR A 696 12.97 20.04 -15.42
N THR A 697 12.64 19.31 -14.36
CA THR A 697 12.37 19.88 -13.04
C THR A 697 13.52 19.49 -12.12
N ARG A 698 13.81 20.30 -11.09
CA ARG A 698 14.90 19.99 -10.15
C ARG A 698 14.67 18.67 -9.41
N ALA A 699 13.41 18.33 -9.18
CA ALA A 699 13.03 17.07 -8.56
C ALA A 699 13.41 15.85 -9.42
N MET A 700 13.44 15.94 -10.76
CA MET A 700 13.86 14.82 -11.61
C MET A 700 15.31 14.40 -11.36
N GLY A 701 16.19 15.36 -11.06
CA GLY A 701 17.58 15.10 -10.68
C GLY A 701 17.67 14.31 -9.37
N LEU A 702 16.88 14.71 -8.35
CA LEU A 702 16.83 14.02 -7.06
C LEU A 702 16.26 12.61 -7.18
N LEU A 703 15.18 12.45 -7.94
CA LEU A 703 14.52 11.17 -8.18
C LEU A 703 15.36 10.21 -9.04
N GLY A 704 16.58 10.58 -9.46
CA GLY A 704 17.44 9.75 -10.29
C GLY A 704 16.94 9.53 -11.73
N LEU A 705 15.89 10.26 -12.15
CA LEU A 705 15.25 10.08 -13.46
C LEU A 705 16.09 10.64 -14.61
N GLU A 706 17.04 11.54 -14.33
CA GLU A 706 18.02 11.94 -15.34
C GLU A 706 18.98 10.80 -15.71
N LYS A 707 19.30 9.90 -14.77
CA LYS A 707 20.10 8.69 -15.05
C LYS A 707 19.23 7.57 -15.61
N ARG A 708 17.94 7.57 -15.29
CA ARG A 708 16.96 6.53 -15.67
C ARG A 708 15.70 7.12 -16.31
N PRO A 709 15.82 7.71 -17.51
CA PRO A 709 14.67 8.31 -18.17
C PRO A 709 13.66 7.27 -18.67
N ALA A 710 12.41 7.72 -18.82
CA ALA A 710 11.27 6.90 -19.23
C ALA A 710 10.48 7.47 -20.43
N GLY A 711 11.20 7.94 -21.44
CA GLY A 711 10.62 8.61 -22.61
C GLY A 711 11.69 9.19 -23.53
N GLN A 712 11.24 9.96 -24.53
CA GLN A 712 12.06 10.57 -25.56
C GLN A 712 11.58 12.00 -25.84
N ASN A 713 12.49 12.89 -26.21
CA ASN A 713 12.12 14.23 -26.68
C ASN A 713 11.68 14.10 -28.15
N CYS A 714 10.49 14.58 -28.47
CA CYS A 714 9.92 14.52 -29.80
C CYS A 714 9.69 15.94 -30.34
N VAL A 715 9.89 16.13 -31.63
CA VAL A 715 9.43 17.33 -32.34
C VAL A 715 7.93 17.19 -32.61
N VAL A 716 7.14 18.09 -32.04
CA VAL A 716 5.68 18.03 -32.07
C VAL A 716 5.14 19.18 -32.90
N ALA A 717 4.32 18.87 -33.89
CA ALA A 717 3.55 19.86 -34.66
C ALA A 717 2.06 19.79 -34.32
N VAL A 718 1.43 20.95 -34.15
CA VAL A 718 0.00 21.07 -33.87
C VAL A 718 -0.74 21.36 -35.18
N LEU A 719 -1.16 20.30 -35.87
CA LEU A 719 -1.78 20.35 -37.19
C LEU A 719 -2.70 19.13 -37.38
N PRO A 720 -3.93 19.29 -37.90
CA PRO A 720 -4.76 18.15 -38.28
C PRO A 720 -4.15 17.45 -39.51
N PHE A 721 -4.14 16.11 -39.51
CA PHE A 721 -3.55 15.33 -40.60
C PHE A 721 -4.53 14.25 -41.07
N ASP A 722 -5.17 14.50 -42.22
CA ASP A 722 -6.13 13.58 -42.89
C ASP A 722 -7.23 12.97 -41.99
N GLY A 723 -7.51 13.58 -40.84
CA GLY A 723 -8.43 13.06 -39.83
C GLY A 723 -7.87 11.93 -38.93
N TYR A 724 -6.64 11.45 -39.16
CA TYR A 724 -6.04 10.37 -38.37
C TYR A 724 -5.53 10.78 -36.98
N ASN A 725 -5.60 12.06 -36.64
CA ASN A 725 -5.34 12.58 -35.29
C ASN A 725 -6.59 13.17 -34.60
N ILE A 726 -7.80 12.87 -35.06
CA ILE A 726 -9.06 13.28 -34.40
C ILE A 726 -9.34 12.40 -33.17
N GLU A 727 -10.11 12.91 -32.19
CA GLU A 727 -10.51 12.18 -30.96
C GLU A 727 -9.34 11.51 -30.22
N ASP A 728 -8.35 12.31 -29.79
CA ASP A 728 -7.13 11.88 -29.08
C ASP A 728 -6.20 10.92 -29.84
N ALA A 729 -6.44 10.66 -31.12
CA ALA A 729 -5.45 9.96 -31.93
C ALA A 729 -4.22 10.86 -32.18
N ILE A 730 -3.06 10.23 -32.30
CA ILE A 730 -1.82 10.89 -32.70
C ILE A 730 -1.27 10.24 -33.96
N VAL A 731 -0.63 11.04 -34.80
CA VAL A 731 0.11 10.54 -35.97
C VAL A 731 1.59 10.57 -35.63
N LEU A 732 2.29 9.47 -35.88
CA LEU A 732 3.73 9.36 -35.70
C LEU A 732 4.45 9.27 -37.04
N SER A 733 5.67 9.80 -37.10
CA SER A 733 6.57 9.60 -38.24
C SER A 733 7.03 8.14 -38.31
N LYS A 734 6.69 7.45 -39.40
CA LYS A 734 7.13 6.07 -39.66
C LYS A 734 8.66 5.99 -39.72
N SER A 735 9.31 6.96 -40.35
CA SER A 735 10.77 7.00 -40.44
C SER A 735 11.46 7.16 -39.07
N ALA A 736 10.88 7.97 -38.17
CA ALA A 736 11.39 8.10 -36.80
C ALA A 736 11.27 6.79 -36.02
N VAL A 737 10.14 6.08 -36.16
CA VAL A 737 9.91 4.75 -35.56
C VAL A 737 10.89 3.70 -36.12
N GLU A 738 11.14 3.72 -37.43
CA GLU A 738 12.11 2.84 -38.11
C GLU A 738 13.57 3.14 -37.69
N ARG A 739 13.86 4.37 -37.27
CA ARG A 739 15.18 4.77 -36.75
C ARG A 739 15.37 4.53 -35.25
N GLY A 740 14.29 4.32 -34.49
CA GLY A 740 14.40 3.94 -33.08
C GLY A 740 13.42 4.62 -32.12
N LEU A 741 12.55 5.52 -32.59
CA LEU A 741 11.55 6.17 -31.74
C LEU A 741 10.61 5.12 -31.12
N GLY A 742 10.44 5.16 -29.81
CA GLY A 742 9.50 4.32 -29.05
C GLY A 742 9.77 2.81 -29.08
N ARG A 743 10.94 2.36 -29.54
CA ARG A 743 11.29 0.92 -29.56
C ARG A 743 11.53 0.40 -28.15
N THR A 744 10.91 -0.73 -27.84
CA THR A 744 10.94 -1.34 -26.51
C THR A 744 11.13 -2.85 -26.60
N LEU A 745 11.89 -3.42 -25.67
CA LEU A 745 11.98 -4.86 -25.43
C LEU A 745 11.00 -5.23 -24.31
N PHE A 746 10.21 -6.27 -24.57
CA PHE A 746 9.30 -6.87 -23.63
C PHE A 746 9.87 -8.21 -23.17
N TYR A 747 9.99 -8.39 -21.85
CA TYR A 747 10.51 -9.61 -21.25
C TYR A 747 9.42 -10.36 -20.49
N ARG A 748 9.46 -11.68 -20.61
CA ARG A 748 8.63 -12.59 -19.83
C ARG A 748 9.43 -13.81 -19.38
N ILE A 749 9.15 -14.26 -18.17
CA ILE A 749 9.78 -15.45 -17.60
C ILE A 749 8.76 -16.58 -17.47
N TYR A 750 9.20 -17.77 -17.84
CA TYR A 750 8.54 -19.05 -17.64
C TYR A 750 9.40 -19.87 -16.69
N GLU A 751 8.79 -20.41 -15.63
CA GLU A 751 9.53 -21.18 -14.63
C GLU A 751 8.86 -22.53 -14.39
N SER A 752 9.69 -23.54 -14.14
CA SER A 752 9.25 -24.88 -13.76
C SER A 752 10.19 -25.47 -12.72
N GLU A 753 9.63 -26.17 -11.75
CA GLU A 753 10.38 -26.93 -10.76
C GLU A 753 10.03 -28.42 -10.84
N SER A 754 11.03 -29.26 -10.59
CA SER A 754 10.90 -30.70 -10.46
C SER A 754 10.38 -31.02 -9.06
N LYS A 755 9.08 -31.26 -8.92
CA LYS A 755 8.46 -31.54 -7.61
C LYS A 755 8.68 -32.98 -7.20
N GLN A 756 8.96 -33.17 -5.93
CA GLN A 756 8.87 -34.47 -5.28
C GLN A 756 7.52 -34.58 -4.57
N TYR A 757 6.75 -35.60 -4.93
CA TYR A 757 5.45 -35.84 -4.32
C TYR A 757 5.61 -36.66 -3.03
N PRO A 758 4.66 -36.59 -2.07
CA PRO A 758 4.74 -37.34 -0.81
C PRO A 758 4.90 -38.86 -0.98
N GLY A 759 4.48 -39.42 -2.12
CA GLY A 759 4.67 -40.83 -2.47
C GLY A 759 6.06 -41.18 -3.03
N GLY A 760 7.04 -40.27 -2.92
CA GLY A 760 8.43 -40.48 -3.37
C GLY A 760 8.65 -40.30 -4.88
N MET A 761 7.59 -40.35 -5.70
CA MET A 761 7.69 -40.07 -7.13
C MET A 761 8.07 -38.62 -7.39
N ARG A 762 8.82 -38.38 -8.48
CA ARG A 762 9.26 -37.05 -8.89
C ARG A 762 8.86 -36.71 -10.33
N ASP A 763 8.74 -35.42 -10.58
CA ASP A 763 8.76 -34.88 -11.93
C ASP A 763 10.16 -35.05 -12.56
N ASN A 764 10.21 -35.28 -13.87
CA ASN A 764 11.46 -35.30 -14.62
C ASN A 764 11.42 -34.22 -15.71
N PHE A 765 12.58 -33.59 -15.96
CA PHE A 765 12.81 -32.80 -17.15
C PHE A 765 13.46 -33.70 -18.18
N GLU A 766 12.76 -33.92 -19.28
CA GLU A 766 13.13 -34.80 -20.38
C GLU A 766 12.30 -34.39 -21.60
N ILE A 767 12.74 -34.79 -22.79
CA ILE A 767 11.96 -34.62 -24.02
C ILE A 767 10.81 -35.65 -23.99
N PRO A 768 9.54 -35.22 -24.00
CA PRO A 768 8.43 -36.17 -24.07
C PRO A 768 8.40 -36.84 -25.45
N ASN A 769 8.35 -38.18 -25.50
CA ASN A 769 8.24 -38.93 -26.75
C ASN A 769 6.82 -39.48 -26.96
N ALA A 770 6.49 -39.78 -28.22
CA ALA A 770 5.21 -40.39 -28.59
C ALA A 770 5.12 -41.87 -28.22
N ASP A 771 6.26 -42.57 -28.17
CA ASP A 771 6.35 -44.00 -27.84
C ASP A 771 6.30 -44.26 -26.33
N ASP A 772 6.53 -43.23 -25.52
CA ASP A 772 6.36 -43.31 -24.07
C ASP A 772 4.87 -43.39 -23.73
N ASN A 773 4.50 -44.15 -22.68
CA ASN A 773 3.13 -44.22 -22.16
C ASN A 773 2.72 -42.88 -21.50
N LEU A 774 2.61 -41.83 -22.31
CA LEU A 774 2.48 -40.43 -21.91
C LEU A 774 1.10 -39.87 -22.30
N ARG A 775 0.33 -39.50 -21.29
CA ARG A 775 -0.98 -38.87 -21.49
C ARG A 775 -0.83 -37.36 -21.67
N GLY A 776 -1.42 -36.83 -22.75
CA GLY A 776 -1.45 -35.39 -23.03
C GLY A 776 -0.30 -34.87 -23.89
N TYR A 777 0.36 -35.76 -24.64
CA TYR A 777 1.38 -35.41 -25.62
C TYR A 777 0.88 -34.35 -26.63
N LYS A 778 1.67 -33.30 -26.86
CA LYS A 778 1.29 -32.13 -27.67
C LYS A 778 1.77 -32.21 -29.12
N GLY A 779 2.30 -33.36 -29.55
CA GLY A 779 2.82 -33.57 -30.90
C GLY A 779 4.28 -33.15 -31.07
N GLU A 780 5.00 -33.86 -31.92
CA GLU A 780 6.46 -33.76 -32.12
C GLU A 780 6.94 -32.34 -32.47
N LYS A 781 6.18 -31.62 -33.31
CA LYS A 781 6.51 -30.25 -33.73
C LYS A 781 6.65 -29.27 -32.56
N SER A 782 5.92 -29.50 -31.48
CA SER A 782 5.93 -28.62 -30.30
C SER A 782 7.22 -28.73 -29.48
N TYR A 783 7.94 -29.86 -29.59
CA TYR A 783 9.15 -30.16 -28.81
C TYR A 783 10.44 -30.00 -29.61
N ARG A 784 10.36 -29.60 -30.89
CA ARG A 784 11.49 -29.49 -31.83
C ARG A 784 12.66 -28.60 -31.37
N LEU A 785 12.41 -27.71 -30.42
CA LEU A 785 13.39 -26.74 -29.91
C LEU A 785 14.04 -27.19 -28.61
N LEU A 786 13.63 -28.35 -28.06
CA LEU A 786 14.19 -28.88 -26.83
C LEU A 786 15.50 -29.62 -27.13
N GLU A 787 16.50 -29.35 -26.29
CA GLU A 787 17.77 -30.06 -26.25
C GLU A 787 17.64 -31.35 -25.41
N GLU A 788 18.72 -32.13 -25.31
CA GLU A 788 18.75 -33.43 -24.62
C GLU A 788 18.29 -33.38 -23.15
N ASP A 789 18.46 -32.24 -22.48
CA ASP A 789 18.03 -32.00 -21.10
C ASP A 789 16.52 -31.65 -20.98
N GLY A 790 15.81 -31.61 -22.10
CA GLY A 790 14.40 -31.23 -22.19
C GLY A 790 14.18 -29.71 -22.10
N ILE A 791 15.20 -28.87 -22.31
CA ILE A 791 15.11 -27.41 -22.22
C ILE A 791 15.45 -26.78 -23.57
N VAL A 792 14.84 -25.64 -23.88
CA VAL A 792 15.15 -24.87 -25.10
C VAL A 792 16.54 -24.24 -25.05
N ALA A 793 17.24 -24.14 -26.18
CA ALA A 793 18.51 -23.41 -26.28
C ALA A 793 18.34 -21.87 -26.26
N SER A 794 19.35 -21.16 -25.73
CA SER A 794 19.42 -19.70 -25.79
C SER A 794 19.44 -19.19 -27.24
N GLU A 795 18.88 -18.00 -27.47
CA GLU A 795 18.73 -17.38 -28.80
C GLU A 795 17.83 -18.14 -29.79
N SER A 796 17.10 -19.15 -29.35
CA SER A 796 16.06 -19.81 -30.14
C SER A 796 14.86 -18.90 -30.34
N SER A 797 14.38 -18.80 -31.58
CA SER A 797 13.12 -18.12 -31.91
C SER A 797 11.93 -19.01 -31.58
N VAL A 798 11.04 -18.53 -30.71
CA VAL A 798 9.90 -19.28 -30.18
C VAL A 798 8.59 -18.59 -30.51
N SER A 799 7.55 -19.39 -30.74
CA SER A 799 6.21 -18.96 -31.10
C SER A 799 5.15 -19.68 -30.28
N GLY A 800 3.92 -19.19 -30.31
CA GLY A 800 2.80 -19.78 -29.58
C GLY A 800 2.62 -21.26 -29.91
N GLY A 801 2.71 -22.10 -28.88
CA GLY A 801 2.62 -23.57 -29.00
C GLY A 801 3.96 -24.30 -28.87
N ASP A 802 5.08 -23.62 -29.08
CA ASP A 802 6.41 -24.19 -28.83
C ASP A 802 6.63 -24.43 -27.32
N ILE A 803 7.23 -25.57 -26.98
CA ILE A 803 7.57 -25.95 -25.60
C ILE A 803 8.96 -25.43 -25.24
N LEU A 804 9.06 -24.81 -24.06
CA LEU A 804 10.30 -24.26 -23.51
C LEU A 804 10.98 -25.22 -22.53
N ILE A 805 10.14 -25.92 -21.75
CA ILE A 805 10.57 -26.84 -20.70
C ILE A 805 9.72 -28.11 -20.85
N GLY A 806 10.34 -29.16 -21.38
CA GLY A 806 9.82 -30.53 -21.43
C GLY A 806 9.74 -31.10 -20.02
N LYS A 807 8.54 -31.48 -19.59
CA LYS A 807 8.30 -31.97 -18.23
C LYS A 807 7.30 -33.12 -18.23
N THR A 808 7.69 -34.22 -17.60
CA THR A 808 6.81 -35.37 -17.38
C THR A 808 6.54 -35.52 -15.87
N SER A 809 5.25 -35.67 -15.54
CA SER A 809 4.78 -35.82 -14.16
C SER A 809 4.15 -37.19 -13.94
N PRO A 810 4.26 -37.77 -12.73
CA PRO A 810 3.54 -38.99 -12.37
C PRO A 810 2.00 -38.79 -12.41
N PRO A 811 1.22 -39.90 -12.46
CA PRO A 811 -0.23 -39.85 -12.39
C PRO A 811 -0.71 -39.34 -11.02
N ARG A 812 -1.87 -38.65 -10.97
CA ARG A 812 -2.40 -38.04 -9.72
C ARG A 812 -3.09 -39.08 -8.83
N PHE A 813 -3.65 -40.11 -9.45
CA PHE A 813 -4.32 -41.23 -8.80
C PHE A 813 -3.66 -42.49 -9.36
N MET A 814 -3.24 -43.40 -8.49
CA MET A 814 -2.91 -44.77 -8.91
C MET A 814 -4.26 -45.44 -9.22
N GLU A 815 -4.51 -45.76 -10.49
CA GLU A 815 -5.69 -46.57 -10.84
C GLU A 815 -5.46 -48.02 -10.41
N GLU A 816 -6.52 -48.72 -10.00
CA GLU A 816 -6.50 -50.18 -9.89
C GLU A 816 -6.32 -50.75 -11.30
N TYR A 817 -5.23 -51.50 -11.49
CA TYR A 817 -4.85 -52.09 -12.78
C TYR A 817 -6.02 -52.87 -13.39
N ARG A 818 -6.43 -52.50 -14.60
CA ARG A 818 -7.12 -53.47 -15.47
C ARG A 818 -6.06 -54.42 -16.01
N GLU A 819 -6.28 -55.72 -15.86
CA GLU A 819 -5.36 -56.83 -16.16
C GLU A 819 -4.79 -56.88 -17.61
N LEU A 820 -5.09 -55.89 -18.47
CA LEU A 820 -4.76 -55.84 -19.89
C LEU A 820 -3.70 -54.80 -20.31
N GLU A 821 -3.19 -53.95 -19.42
CA GLU A 821 -2.14 -52.97 -19.77
C GLU A 821 -0.76 -53.46 -19.29
N SER A 822 0.10 -53.91 -20.23
CA SER A 822 1.45 -54.45 -19.97
C SER A 822 2.54 -53.37 -19.81
N SER A 823 2.22 -52.09 -20.02
CA SER A 823 3.16 -50.98 -19.85
C SER A 823 2.94 -50.35 -18.47
N GLY A 824 4.03 -49.99 -17.78
CA GLY A 824 3.98 -49.41 -16.44
C GLY A 824 3.09 -48.15 -16.32
N PRO A 825 2.96 -47.57 -15.11
CA PRO A 825 2.03 -46.46 -14.86
C PRO A 825 2.29 -45.29 -15.83
N TYR A 826 1.22 -44.87 -16.52
CA TYR A 826 1.32 -43.78 -17.51
C TYR A 826 1.80 -42.49 -16.83
N ARG A 827 2.71 -41.76 -17.50
CA ARG A 827 3.11 -40.41 -17.09
C ARG A 827 2.23 -39.38 -17.79
N ARG A 828 2.27 -38.14 -17.32
CA ARG A 828 1.52 -37.02 -17.91
C ARG A 828 2.48 -35.96 -18.40
N ASP A 829 2.17 -35.41 -19.57
CA ASP A 829 2.84 -34.21 -20.04
C ASP A 829 2.39 -33.00 -19.21
N THR A 830 3.33 -32.38 -18.52
CA THR A 830 3.13 -31.11 -17.79
C THR A 830 4.10 -30.03 -18.28
N SER A 831 4.57 -30.17 -19.51
CA SER A 831 5.55 -29.29 -20.15
C SER A 831 5.02 -27.85 -20.26
N ILE A 832 5.93 -26.90 -20.09
CA ILE A 832 5.63 -25.47 -20.15
C ILE A 832 5.97 -24.93 -21.53
N GLY A 833 4.99 -24.34 -22.20
CA GLY A 833 5.17 -23.72 -23.51
C GLY A 833 4.87 -22.23 -23.50
N VAL A 834 5.26 -21.58 -24.59
CA VAL A 834 4.95 -20.17 -24.86
C VAL A 834 3.44 -20.00 -24.94
N ARG A 835 2.94 -18.85 -24.51
CA ARG A 835 1.50 -18.55 -24.61
C ARG A 835 1.11 -18.47 -26.10
N PRO A 836 -0.08 -18.95 -26.50
CA PRO A 836 -0.45 -19.05 -27.91
C PRO A 836 -0.36 -17.74 -28.71
N SER A 837 -0.54 -16.60 -28.04
CA SER A 837 -0.57 -15.27 -28.66
C SER A 837 0.76 -14.50 -28.54
N GLU A 838 1.84 -15.18 -28.14
CA GLU A 838 3.14 -14.58 -27.87
C GLU A 838 4.21 -15.21 -28.73
N THR A 839 5.20 -14.39 -29.05
CA THR A 839 6.36 -14.72 -29.86
C THR A 839 7.58 -14.06 -29.21
N GLY A 840 8.77 -14.57 -29.49
CA GLY A 840 9.99 -13.92 -29.02
C GLY A 840 11.21 -14.80 -29.23
N VAL A 841 12.31 -14.37 -28.63
CA VAL A 841 13.59 -15.07 -28.65
C VAL A 841 13.97 -15.41 -27.21
N VAL A 842 14.47 -16.62 -26.98
CA VAL A 842 14.98 -17.03 -25.67
C VAL A 842 16.24 -16.23 -25.36
N ASP A 843 16.25 -15.52 -24.23
CA ASP A 843 17.29 -14.58 -23.85
C ASP A 843 18.25 -15.16 -22.80
N THR A 844 17.71 -15.73 -21.72
CA THR A 844 18.52 -16.30 -20.65
C THR A 844 17.80 -17.47 -20.02
N ILE A 845 18.55 -18.54 -19.76
CA ILE A 845 18.08 -19.75 -19.09
C ILE A 845 18.85 -19.86 -17.78
N ILE A 846 18.11 -19.96 -16.67
CA ILE A 846 18.67 -20.04 -15.33
C ILE A 846 18.33 -21.42 -14.79
N LEU A 847 19.36 -22.22 -14.53
CA LEU A 847 19.25 -23.48 -13.80
C LEU A 847 19.58 -23.23 -12.33
N THR A 848 18.71 -23.67 -11.43
CA THR A 848 18.89 -23.56 -10.00
C THR A 848 18.24 -24.74 -9.27
N GLN A 849 18.32 -24.74 -7.93
CA GLN A 849 17.65 -25.72 -7.07
C GLN A 849 16.70 -25.00 -6.12
N SER A 850 15.49 -25.56 -5.99
CA SER A 850 14.51 -25.10 -5.01
C SER A 850 14.95 -25.42 -3.58
N SER A 851 14.26 -24.88 -2.59
CA SER A 851 14.49 -25.21 -1.17
C SER A 851 14.23 -26.70 -0.85
N GLU A 852 13.41 -27.37 -1.66
CA GLU A 852 13.12 -28.80 -1.54
C GLU A 852 14.15 -29.66 -2.33
N GLY A 853 15.19 -29.05 -2.89
CA GLY A 853 16.23 -29.70 -3.71
C GLY A 853 15.81 -30.15 -5.10
N GLY A 854 14.58 -29.85 -5.50
CA GLY A 854 14.13 -30.06 -6.87
C GLY A 854 14.93 -29.17 -7.82
N LYS A 855 15.36 -29.72 -8.96
CA LYS A 855 15.90 -28.91 -10.07
C LYS A 855 14.83 -27.90 -10.50
N MET A 856 15.23 -26.66 -10.78
CA MET A 856 14.35 -25.60 -11.22
C MET A 856 14.98 -24.88 -12.43
N PHE A 857 14.16 -24.66 -13.45
CA PHE A 857 14.53 -23.89 -14.63
C PHE A 857 13.68 -22.63 -14.72
N LYS A 858 14.33 -21.50 -15.03
CA LYS A 858 13.67 -20.24 -15.40
C LYS A 858 14.16 -19.82 -16.77
N VAL A 859 13.24 -19.77 -17.73
CA VAL A 859 13.51 -19.38 -19.12
C VAL A 859 12.93 -18.00 -19.36
N ARG A 860 13.79 -17.02 -19.64
CA ARG A 860 13.39 -15.66 -20.02
C ARG A 860 13.32 -15.54 -21.53
N ILE A 861 12.21 -15.00 -22.03
CA ILE A 861 11.98 -14.67 -23.44
C ILE A 861 11.91 -13.16 -23.58
N ARG A 862 12.56 -12.65 -24.62
CA ARG A 862 12.49 -11.25 -25.04
C ARG A 862 11.73 -11.11 -26.36
N ASP A 863 10.91 -10.08 -26.47
CA ASP A 863 10.17 -9.74 -27.67
C ASP A 863 10.41 -8.27 -28.03
N MET A 864 10.71 -7.99 -29.30
CA MET A 864 10.95 -6.64 -29.77
C MET A 864 9.64 -5.97 -30.18
N ARG A 865 9.21 -4.98 -29.40
CA ARG A 865 7.98 -4.24 -29.61
C ARG A 865 8.27 -2.90 -30.28
N LEU A 866 8.07 -2.88 -31.60
CA LEU A 866 8.02 -1.65 -32.38
C LEU A 866 6.69 -0.92 -32.09
N PRO A 867 6.66 0.41 -32.03
CA PRO A 867 5.41 1.17 -32.02
C PRO A 867 4.53 0.82 -33.22
N GLU A 868 3.30 0.41 -32.94
CA GLU A 868 2.30 0.06 -33.95
C GLU A 868 1.00 0.84 -33.74
N ILE A 869 0.11 0.81 -34.74
CA ILE A 869 -1.21 1.45 -34.66
C ILE A 869 -1.99 0.81 -33.51
N GLY A 870 -2.52 1.62 -32.60
CA GLY A 870 -3.18 1.14 -31.39
C GLY A 870 -2.33 1.23 -30.11
N ASP A 871 -1.02 1.43 -30.22
CA ASP A 871 -0.17 1.68 -29.05
C ASP A 871 -0.48 3.04 -28.42
N LYS A 872 -0.33 3.12 -27.10
CA LYS A 872 -0.59 4.34 -26.33
C LYS A 872 0.68 5.13 -26.03
N PHE A 873 0.62 6.41 -26.30
CA PHE A 873 1.61 7.40 -25.92
C PHE A 873 0.96 8.51 -25.09
N ALA A 874 1.75 9.17 -24.26
CA ALA A 874 1.31 10.32 -23.49
C ALA A 874 2.40 11.40 -23.40
N SER A 875 1.99 12.66 -23.36
CA SER A 875 2.86 13.76 -22.92
C SER A 875 2.81 13.90 -21.40
N ARG A 876 3.75 14.67 -20.83
CA ARG A 876 3.77 15.00 -19.39
C ARG A 876 2.65 15.92 -18.89
N HIS A 877 1.61 16.12 -19.70
CA HIS A 877 0.51 17.06 -19.41
C HIS A 877 -0.85 16.38 -19.39
N GLY A 878 -0.91 15.07 -19.20
CA GLY A 878 -2.18 14.36 -19.18
C GLY A 878 -2.81 14.17 -20.57
N GLN A 879 -2.03 14.38 -21.64
CA GLN A 879 -2.47 14.22 -23.03
C GLN A 879 -2.10 12.82 -23.52
N LYS A 880 -2.98 11.86 -23.21
CA LYS A 880 -2.89 10.50 -23.75
C LYS A 880 -3.45 10.45 -25.16
N GLY A 881 -2.83 9.66 -26.02
CA GLY A 881 -3.31 9.38 -27.35
C GLY A 881 -2.90 7.99 -27.85
N VAL A 882 -3.69 7.49 -28.78
CA VAL A 882 -3.43 6.22 -29.47
C VAL A 882 -2.83 6.54 -30.83
N VAL A 883 -1.83 5.76 -31.27
CA VAL A 883 -1.28 5.91 -32.62
C VAL A 883 -2.37 5.57 -33.64
N GLY A 884 -2.83 6.56 -34.40
CA GLY A 884 -3.86 6.41 -35.45
C GLY A 884 -3.26 6.08 -36.81
N LEU A 885 -2.10 6.66 -37.14
CA LEU A 885 -1.38 6.40 -38.38
C LEU A 885 0.14 6.56 -38.17
N LEU A 886 0.90 5.72 -38.88
CA LEU A 886 2.34 5.89 -39.09
C LEU A 886 2.56 6.55 -40.46
N ALA A 887 2.73 7.87 -40.48
CA ALA A 887 2.88 8.64 -41.72
C ALA A 887 4.29 8.46 -42.32
N LYS A 888 4.37 8.29 -43.65
CA LYS A 888 5.66 8.18 -44.34
C LYS A 888 6.39 9.52 -44.34
N ALA A 889 7.73 9.49 -44.37
CA ALA A 889 8.53 10.71 -44.28
C ALA A 889 8.24 11.70 -45.40
N GLU A 890 8.06 11.19 -46.62
CA GLU A 890 7.74 11.97 -47.80
C GLU A 890 6.38 12.68 -47.73
N ASP A 891 5.43 12.16 -46.95
CA ASP A 891 4.10 12.74 -46.79
C ASP A 891 4.02 13.76 -45.64
N LEU A 892 5.04 13.79 -44.77
CA LEU A 892 5.03 14.64 -43.59
C LEU A 892 5.21 16.11 -43.98
N PRO A 893 4.52 17.03 -43.29
CA PRO A 893 4.77 18.45 -43.46
C PRO A 893 6.16 18.80 -42.94
N TYR A 894 6.83 19.76 -43.56
CA TYR A 894 8.19 20.18 -43.19
C TYR A 894 8.31 21.70 -43.13
N THR A 895 9.22 22.22 -42.31
CA THR A 895 9.51 23.66 -42.22
C THR A 895 10.46 24.10 -43.36
N ALA A 896 10.62 25.41 -43.58
CA ALA A 896 11.59 25.93 -44.56
C ALA A 896 13.03 25.44 -44.33
N ASP A 897 13.38 25.17 -43.07
CA ASP A 897 14.69 24.65 -42.65
C ASP A 897 14.80 23.11 -42.80
N GLY A 898 13.75 22.45 -43.30
CA GLY A 898 13.72 21.00 -43.51
C GLY A 898 13.38 20.18 -42.26
N ILE A 899 12.83 20.79 -41.21
CA ILE A 899 12.43 20.07 -39.99
C ILE A 899 11.08 19.38 -40.23
N SER A 900 11.05 18.06 -40.09
CA SER A 900 9.82 17.26 -40.09
C SER A 900 9.44 16.86 -38.66
N PRO A 901 8.14 16.86 -38.30
CA PRO A 901 7.69 16.49 -36.96
C PRO A 901 7.75 14.97 -36.73
N ASP A 902 8.03 14.57 -35.49
CA ASP A 902 7.94 13.18 -35.04
C ASP A 902 6.50 12.81 -34.66
N VAL A 903 5.77 13.76 -34.06
CA VAL A 903 4.41 13.59 -33.56
C VAL A 903 3.53 14.73 -34.07
N LEU A 904 2.37 14.40 -34.66
CA LEU A 904 1.35 15.39 -34.99
C LEU A 904 0.15 15.25 -34.07
N ILE A 905 -0.26 16.37 -33.48
CA ILE A 905 -1.40 16.46 -32.57
C ILE A 905 -2.45 17.37 -33.18
N ASN A 906 -3.70 16.99 -32.98
CA ASN A 906 -4.82 17.82 -33.41
C ASN A 906 -4.96 19.08 -32.55
N PRO A 907 -5.10 20.27 -33.16
CA PRO A 907 -5.33 21.53 -32.44
C PRO A 907 -6.52 21.53 -31.48
N HIS A 908 -7.58 20.77 -31.77
CA HIS A 908 -8.79 20.70 -30.93
C HIS A 908 -8.54 20.12 -29.53
N ALA A 909 -7.41 19.45 -29.31
CA ALA A 909 -7.04 18.91 -28.02
C ALA A 909 -6.68 19.99 -26.98
N PHE A 910 -6.23 21.18 -27.38
CA PHE A 910 -5.73 22.18 -26.43
C PHE A 910 -6.84 23.03 -25.79
N PRO A 911 -7.81 23.61 -26.54
CA PRO A 911 -8.83 24.50 -25.94
C PRO A 911 -9.74 23.77 -24.93
N SER A 912 -10.09 22.52 -25.21
CA SER A 912 -10.97 21.71 -24.35
C SER A 912 -10.30 21.23 -23.07
N ARG A 913 -8.96 21.11 -23.07
CA ARG A 913 -8.17 20.52 -21.97
C ARG A 913 -7.42 21.54 -21.13
N MET A 914 -7.26 22.75 -21.66
CA MET A 914 -6.58 23.86 -20.99
C MET A 914 -5.16 23.47 -20.51
N THR A 915 -4.44 22.68 -21.31
CA THR A 915 -3.06 22.20 -21.03
C THR A 915 -2.03 23.21 -21.55
N VAL A 916 -2.06 24.43 -21.03
CA VAL A 916 -1.15 25.52 -21.45
C VAL A 916 0.30 25.18 -21.14
N GLY A 917 0.55 24.43 -20.05
CA GLY A 917 1.89 23.96 -19.70
C GLY A 917 2.59 23.21 -20.84
N MET A 918 1.84 22.45 -21.67
CA MET A 918 2.42 21.73 -22.81
C MET A 918 2.89 22.66 -23.92
N MET A 919 2.18 23.79 -24.14
CA MET A 919 2.64 24.81 -25.09
C MET A 919 3.90 25.51 -24.58
N MET A 920 3.95 25.78 -23.26
CA MET A 920 5.15 26.33 -22.62
C MET A 920 6.34 25.36 -22.71
N GLU A 921 6.12 24.06 -22.43
CA GLU A 921 7.13 23.02 -22.60
C GLU A 921 7.65 22.99 -24.05
N SER A 922 6.75 23.08 -25.03
CA SER A 922 7.11 23.05 -26.45
C SER A 922 8.04 24.21 -26.87
N ILE A 923 7.72 25.44 -26.44
CA ILE A 923 8.52 26.64 -26.73
C ILE A 923 9.85 26.60 -25.97
N THR A 924 9.80 26.30 -24.67
CA THR A 924 11.00 26.24 -23.83
C THR A 924 11.94 25.11 -24.24
N GLY A 925 11.40 23.96 -24.65
CA GLY A 925 12.17 22.83 -25.18
C GLY A 925 12.87 23.18 -26.48
N LYS A 926 12.19 23.92 -27.37
CA LYS A 926 12.81 24.43 -28.59
C LYS A 926 13.94 25.43 -28.29
N ALA A 927 13.69 26.41 -27.42
CA ALA A 927 14.71 27.36 -27.02
C ALA A 927 15.90 26.69 -26.32
N ALA A 928 15.65 25.68 -25.49
CA ALA A 928 16.68 24.89 -24.81
C ALA A 928 17.55 24.11 -25.80
N ALA A 929 16.95 23.55 -26.86
CA ALA A 929 17.67 22.88 -27.93
C ALA A 929 18.61 23.84 -28.67
N MET A 930 18.16 25.08 -28.93
CA MET A 930 18.99 26.12 -29.59
C MET A 930 20.06 26.69 -28.65
N ARG A 931 19.75 26.88 -27.37
CA ARG A 931 20.69 27.37 -26.34
C ARG A 931 21.76 26.33 -25.97
N GLY A 932 21.53 25.04 -26.26
CA GLY A 932 22.40 23.94 -25.82
C GLY A 932 22.40 23.71 -24.30
N LYS A 933 21.39 24.20 -23.58
CA LYS A 933 21.27 24.09 -22.12
C LYS A 933 19.85 23.76 -21.71
N LYS A 934 19.70 22.76 -20.83
CA LYS A 934 18.42 22.38 -20.22
C LYS A 934 17.71 23.59 -19.60
N VAL A 935 16.37 23.57 -19.61
CA VAL A 935 15.53 24.59 -18.97
C VAL A 935 14.92 24.01 -17.69
N ASP A 936 14.91 24.82 -16.64
CA ASP A 936 14.24 24.50 -15.37
C ASP A 936 12.76 24.92 -15.44
N ALA A 937 11.86 23.94 -15.39
CA ALA A 937 10.41 24.11 -15.43
C ALA A 937 9.74 23.66 -14.12
N SER A 938 10.47 23.73 -13.00
CA SER A 938 9.93 23.37 -11.67
C SER A 938 8.73 24.24 -11.31
N ALA A 939 7.73 23.64 -10.65
CA ALA A 939 6.49 24.32 -10.29
C ALA A 939 6.75 25.63 -9.52
N PHE A 940 6.13 26.74 -9.93
CA PHE A 940 6.22 28.08 -9.33
C PHE A 940 7.57 28.80 -9.45
N VAL A 941 8.67 28.08 -9.69
CA VAL A 941 10.05 28.62 -9.63
C VAL A 941 10.79 28.53 -10.98
N GLY A 942 10.19 27.89 -11.99
CA GLY A 942 10.79 27.70 -13.31
C GLY A 942 11.11 28.99 -14.07
N GLU A 943 11.92 28.85 -15.12
CA GLU A 943 12.25 29.93 -16.07
C GLU A 943 10.95 30.46 -16.70
N LYS A 944 10.79 31.79 -16.72
CA LYS A 944 9.59 32.43 -17.28
C LYS A 944 9.67 32.48 -18.80
N VAL A 945 8.52 32.41 -19.46
CA VAL A 945 8.44 32.46 -20.94
C VAL A 945 9.06 33.73 -21.50
N ASP A 946 8.95 34.87 -20.82
CA ASP A 946 9.54 36.15 -21.26
C ASP A 946 11.06 36.08 -21.42
N GLU A 947 11.75 35.35 -20.53
CA GLU A 947 13.20 35.14 -20.61
C GLU A 947 13.54 34.27 -21.83
N VAL A 948 12.71 33.27 -22.12
CA VAL A 948 12.84 32.37 -23.27
C VAL A 948 12.57 33.08 -24.60
N MET A 949 11.71 34.10 -24.62
CA MET A 949 11.42 34.86 -25.85
C MET A 949 12.65 35.56 -26.42
N SER A 950 13.58 36.02 -25.57
CA SER A 950 14.83 36.64 -26.02
C SER A 950 15.69 35.63 -26.79
N VAL A 951 15.89 34.44 -26.22
CA VAL A 951 16.64 33.33 -26.83
C VAL A 951 16.05 32.92 -28.17
N MET A 952 14.72 32.84 -28.27
CA MET A 952 14.04 32.48 -29.52
C MET A 952 14.26 33.53 -30.62
N LYS A 953 14.20 34.82 -30.28
CA LYS A 953 14.45 35.92 -31.21
C LYS A 953 15.91 35.93 -31.68
N ASP A 954 16.85 35.74 -30.76
CA ASP A 954 18.28 35.69 -31.06
C ASP A 954 18.62 34.50 -31.98
N ALA A 955 17.91 33.38 -31.84
CA ALA A 955 18.00 32.22 -32.71
C ALA A 955 17.24 32.35 -34.05
N GLY A 956 16.62 33.51 -34.33
CA GLY A 956 15.90 33.77 -35.59
C GLY A 956 14.48 33.17 -35.67
N PHE A 957 13.95 32.64 -34.57
CA PHE A 957 12.60 32.08 -34.52
C PHE A 957 11.56 33.11 -34.03
N LYS A 958 10.31 32.93 -34.46
CA LYS A 958 9.19 33.68 -33.89
C LYS A 958 8.97 33.29 -32.43
N TYR A 959 8.75 34.29 -31.59
CA TYR A 959 8.47 34.11 -30.15
C TYR A 959 7.21 33.26 -29.90
N SER A 960 6.27 33.22 -30.85
CA SER A 960 5.03 32.46 -30.77
C SER A 960 5.21 30.94 -30.96
N GLY A 961 6.41 30.49 -31.34
CA GLY A 961 6.66 29.08 -31.69
C GLY A 961 5.99 28.63 -33.00
N LYS A 962 5.45 29.58 -33.78
CA LYS A 962 4.84 29.31 -35.08
C LYS A 962 5.86 29.46 -36.20
N GLU A 963 5.79 28.56 -37.17
CA GLU A 963 6.66 28.53 -38.35
C GLU A 963 5.85 28.32 -39.63
N ILE A 964 6.44 28.74 -40.74
CA ILE A 964 5.93 28.43 -42.06
C ILE A 964 6.25 26.98 -42.37
N MET A 965 5.22 26.19 -42.71
CA MET A 965 5.36 24.79 -43.10
C MET A 965 4.82 24.57 -44.52
N TYR A 966 5.36 23.53 -45.17
CA TYR A 966 4.99 23.06 -46.50
C TYR A 966 4.37 21.68 -46.37
N ASP A 967 3.40 21.39 -47.24
CA ASP A 967 2.82 20.07 -47.39
C ASP A 967 3.83 19.14 -48.09
N GLY A 968 4.16 18.01 -47.46
CA GLY A 968 5.08 16.99 -47.99
C GLY A 968 4.64 16.42 -49.34
N ARG A 969 3.33 16.35 -49.59
CA ARG A 969 2.76 15.72 -50.79
C ARG A 969 2.75 16.63 -52.00
N THR A 970 2.35 17.88 -51.79
CA THR A 970 2.16 18.85 -52.88
C THR A 970 3.32 19.84 -53.01
N GLY A 971 4.16 19.96 -51.98
CA GLY A 971 5.21 20.97 -51.89
C GLY A 971 4.69 22.40 -51.68
N LYS A 972 3.37 22.59 -51.55
CA LYS A 972 2.77 23.92 -51.37
C LYS A 972 2.88 24.36 -49.91
N GLN A 973 3.12 25.65 -49.73
CA GLN A 973 3.10 26.26 -48.40
C GLN A 973 1.68 26.24 -47.82
N PHE A 974 1.55 25.95 -46.52
CA PHE A 974 0.28 26.11 -45.84
C PHE A 974 -0.12 27.60 -45.77
N PRO A 975 -1.42 27.93 -45.86
CA PRO A 975 -1.90 29.31 -45.76
C PRO A 975 -1.77 29.88 -44.35
N VAL A 976 -1.44 29.05 -43.35
CA VAL A 976 -1.32 29.42 -41.94
C VAL A 976 0.03 28.96 -41.38
N GLU A 977 0.51 29.67 -40.37
CA GLU A 977 1.70 29.28 -39.63
C GLU A 977 1.34 28.22 -38.59
N VAL A 978 2.14 27.15 -38.55
CA VAL A 978 1.91 25.97 -37.71
C VAL A 978 2.77 26.08 -36.47
N PHE A 979 2.18 25.75 -35.32
CA PHE A 979 2.92 25.69 -34.07
C PHE A 979 3.75 24.41 -34.00
N ILE A 980 5.05 24.55 -33.79
CA ILE A 980 6.01 23.44 -33.71
C ILE A 980 7.01 23.69 -32.57
N GLY A 981 7.34 22.64 -31.83
CA GLY A 981 8.36 22.70 -30.78
C GLY A 981 8.70 21.33 -30.22
N VAL A 982 9.45 21.30 -29.13
CA VAL A 982 10.03 20.05 -28.59
C VAL A 982 9.36 19.69 -27.28
N VAL A 983 8.75 18.50 -27.22
CA VAL A 983 8.01 18.02 -26.04
C VAL A 983 8.51 16.63 -25.66
N TYR A 984 8.59 16.36 -24.35
CA TYR A 984 8.96 15.04 -23.86
C TYR A 984 7.76 14.09 -23.87
N TYR A 985 7.83 13.04 -24.69
CA TYR A 985 6.81 12.02 -24.86
C TYR A 985 7.19 10.70 -24.20
N GLN A 986 6.18 10.01 -23.69
CA GLN A 986 6.31 8.72 -23.02
C GLN A 986 5.49 7.66 -23.76
N LYS A 987 6.10 6.51 -24.04
CA LYS A 987 5.36 5.32 -24.48
C LYS A 987 4.81 4.60 -23.26
N LEU A 988 3.54 4.23 -23.25
CA LEU A 988 2.91 3.51 -22.14
C LEU A 988 2.97 2.00 -22.37
N HIS A 989 2.98 1.20 -21.30
CA HIS A 989 2.97 -0.27 -21.39
C HIS A 989 1.68 -0.89 -21.96
N HIS A 990 0.72 -0.05 -22.35
CA HIS A 990 -0.53 -0.43 -23.01
C HIS A 990 -0.31 -0.55 -24.53
N MET A 991 0.21 -1.71 -24.93
CA MET A 991 0.44 -2.06 -26.33
C MET A 991 -0.73 -2.87 -26.89
N VAL A 992 -1.05 -2.68 -28.17
CA VAL A 992 -2.19 -3.39 -28.81
C VAL A 992 -1.94 -4.89 -28.90
N ALA A 993 -0.69 -5.31 -29.14
CA ALA A 993 -0.30 -6.71 -29.12
C ALA A 993 -0.68 -7.46 -27.83
N ASP A 994 -0.72 -6.77 -26.68
CA ASP A 994 -1.11 -7.32 -25.38
C ASP A 994 -2.64 -7.33 -25.15
N LYS A 995 -3.43 -6.68 -26.03
CA LYS A 995 -4.88 -6.54 -25.90
C LYS A 995 -5.67 -7.38 -26.89
N ILE A 996 -5.20 -7.47 -28.13
CA ILE A 996 -5.90 -8.21 -29.17
C ILE A 996 -6.01 -9.70 -28.80
N HIS A 997 -7.23 -10.23 -28.84
CA HIS A 997 -7.50 -11.65 -28.72
C HIS A 997 -8.81 -11.97 -29.41
N ALA A 998 -8.87 -13.14 -30.04
CA ALA A 998 -10.06 -13.65 -30.68
C ALA A 998 -10.19 -15.15 -30.36
N ARG A 999 -11.43 -15.62 -30.29
CA ARG A 999 -11.75 -17.02 -30.06
C ARG A 999 -12.86 -17.43 -31.00
N ALA A 1000 -12.60 -18.43 -31.83
CA ALA A 1000 -13.64 -19.09 -32.62
C ALA A 1000 -14.27 -20.23 -31.80
N ARG A 1001 -13.47 -21.26 -31.47
CA ARG A 1001 -13.81 -22.35 -30.55
C ARG A 1001 -12.61 -22.65 -29.69
N GLY A 1002 -12.83 -23.20 -28.49
CA GLY A 1002 -11.74 -23.44 -27.56
C GLY A 1002 -12.16 -24.31 -26.39
N GLN A 1003 -11.25 -24.48 -25.44
CA GLN A 1003 -11.51 -25.23 -24.22
C GLN A 1003 -12.67 -24.61 -23.42
N VAL A 1004 -13.41 -25.48 -22.76
CA VAL A 1004 -14.54 -25.13 -21.90
C VAL A 1004 -14.24 -25.53 -20.47
N GLN A 1005 -14.83 -24.81 -19.52
CA GLN A 1005 -14.78 -25.20 -18.12
C GLN A 1005 -15.52 -26.54 -17.94
N MET A 1006 -14.87 -27.51 -17.28
CA MET A 1006 -15.43 -28.86 -17.17
C MET A 1006 -16.79 -28.91 -16.47
N LEU A 1007 -16.99 -28.08 -15.44
CA LEU A 1007 -18.23 -28.05 -14.66
C LEU A 1007 -19.40 -27.53 -15.49
N THR A 1008 -19.28 -26.32 -16.05
CA THR A 1008 -20.38 -25.60 -16.72
C THR A 1008 -20.43 -25.84 -18.23
N LYS A 1009 -19.39 -26.42 -18.82
CA LYS A 1009 -19.18 -26.52 -20.28
C LYS A 1009 -19.18 -25.18 -21.02
N GLN A 1010 -19.06 -24.07 -20.30
CA GLN A 1010 -18.94 -22.74 -20.88
C GLN A 1010 -17.51 -22.42 -21.28
N PRO A 1011 -17.29 -21.48 -22.23
CA PRO A 1011 -15.96 -20.96 -22.54
C PRO A 1011 -15.15 -20.59 -21.30
N THR A 1012 -13.87 -20.96 -21.28
CA THR A 1012 -12.92 -20.52 -20.26
C THR A 1012 -12.79 -18.99 -20.23
N GLU A 1013 -12.36 -18.44 -19.10
CA GLU A 1013 -12.04 -17.02 -18.97
C GLU A 1013 -10.55 -16.73 -19.22
N GLY A 1014 -10.27 -15.56 -19.81
CA GLY A 1014 -8.93 -14.99 -19.94
C GLY A 1014 -8.13 -15.43 -21.17
N ARG A 1015 -7.43 -14.47 -21.80
CA ARG A 1015 -6.59 -14.66 -23.00
C ARG A 1015 -5.56 -15.77 -22.86
N ALA A 1016 -4.90 -15.89 -21.71
CA ALA A 1016 -3.85 -16.88 -21.47
C ALA A 1016 -4.36 -18.33 -21.56
N ARG A 1017 -5.67 -18.56 -21.40
CA ARG A 1017 -6.33 -19.87 -21.49
C ARG A 1017 -7.17 -20.04 -22.76
N GLY A 1018 -6.98 -19.15 -23.75
CA GLY A 1018 -7.83 -19.10 -24.94
C GLY A 1018 -9.30 -18.81 -24.60
N GLY A 1019 -9.53 -18.04 -23.53
CA GLY A 1019 -10.86 -17.74 -23.02
C GLY A 1019 -11.70 -16.88 -23.96
N GLY A 1020 -13.01 -16.98 -23.82
CA GLY A 1020 -13.98 -16.15 -24.57
C GLY A 1020 -14.27 -14.82 -23.88
N LEU A 1021 -15.07 -13.98 -24.56
CA LEU A 1021 -15.65 -12.78 -23.97
C LEU A 1021 -16.91 -13.12 -23.19
N ARG A 1022 -17.10 -12.50 -22.02
CA ARG A 1022 -18.30 -12.67 -21.22
C ARG A 1022 -19.41 -11.78 -21.78
N PHE A 1023 -20.53 -12.40 -22.09
CA PHE A 1023 -21.77 -11.69 -22.43
C PHE A 1023 -22.61 -11.52 -21.16
N GLY A 1024 -22.69 -10.29 -20.64
CA GLY A 1024 -23.33 -9.98 -19.38
C GLY A 1024 -24.81 -9.63 -19.50
N GLU A 1025 -25.41 -9.20 -18.39
CA GLU A 1025 -26.80 -8.77 -18.35
C GLU A 1025 -27.04 -7.48 -19.14
N MET A 1026 -26.08 -6.55 -19.11
CA MET A 1026 -26.19 -5.29 -19.85
C MET A 1026 -26.16 -5.53 -21.36
N GLU A 1027 -25.25 -6.40 -21.84
CA GLU A 1027 -25.20 -6.75 -23.27
C GLU A 1027 -26.47 -7.48 -23.72
N ARG A 1028 -27.04 -8.34 -22.86
CA ARG A 1028 -28.34 -8.97 -23.11
C ARG A 1028 -29.44 -7.93 -23.26
N ASP A 1029 -29.53 -7.00 -22.32
CA ASP A 1029 -30.59 -6.00 -22.28
C ASP A 1029 -30.51 -5.06 -23.50
N CYS A 1030 -29.30 -4.76 -23.98
CA CYS A 1030 -29.11 -4.08 -25.26
C CYS A 1030 -29.75 -4.83 -26.44
N ILE A 1031 -29.51 -6.14 -26.58
CA ILE A 1031 -30.09 -6.94 -27.67
C ILE A 1031 -31.63 -7.07 -27.52
N ILE A 1032 -32.12 -7.18 -26.28
CA ILE A 1032 -33.56 -7.17 -25.98
C ILE A 1032 -34.17 -5.83 -26.43
N ALA A 1033 -33.52 -4.70 -26.14
CA ALA A 1033 -33.99 -3.39 -26.54
C ALA A 1033 -34.06 -3.22 -28.07
N TYR A 1034 -33.14 -3.84 -28.82
CA TYR A 1034 -33.21 -3.92 -30.28
C TYR A 1034 -34.31 -4.88 -30.80
N GLY A 1035 -34.91 -5.70 -29.95
CA GLY A 1035 -35.89 -6.71 -30.34
C GLY A 1035 -35.30 -7.91 -31.10
N ALA A 1036 -33.97 -8.08 -31.09
CA ALA A 1036 -33.28 -9.09 -31.88
C ALA A 1036 -33.26 -10.48 -31.18
N SER A 1037 -34.44 -11.09 -31.06
CA SER A 1037 -34.66 -12.36 -30.34
C SER A 1037 -33.83 -13.54 -30.85
N MET A 1038 -33.64 -13.65 -32.18
CA MET A 1038 -32.83 -14.72 -32.77
C MET A 1038 -31.35 -14.58 -32.47
N ILE A 1039 -30.82 -13.34 -32.46
CA ILE A 1039 -29.43 -13.08 -32.07
C ILE A 1039 -29.23 -13.40 -30.60
N LEU A 1040 -30.19 -13.05 -29.75
CA LEU A 1040 -30.13 -13.37 -28.32
C LEU A 1040 -30.05 -14.88 -28.08
N LYS A 1041 -30.88 -15.67 -28.79
CA LYS A 1041 -30.83 -17.14 -28.73
C LYS A 1041 -29.49 -17.67 -29.23
N ASP A 1042 -29.02 -17.17 -30.37
CA ASP A 1042 -27.75 -17.59 -30.96
C ASP A 1042 -26.56 -17.37 -30.00
N ARG A 1043 -26.43 -16.13 -29.48
CA ARG A 1043 -25.33 -15.74 -28.59
C ARG A 1043 -25.36 -16.40 -27.21
N LEU A 1044 -26.53 -16.51 -26.59
CA LEU A 1044 -26.65 -17.04 -25.23
C LEU A 1044 -26.72 -18.57 -25.15
N LEU A 1045 -27.20 -19.24 -26.20
CA LEU A 1045 -27.43 -20.69 -26.19
C LEU A 1045 -26.56 -21.41 -27.22
N ASP A 1046 -26.74 -21.12 -28.51
CA ASP A 1046 -26.18 -21.92 -29.60
C ASP A 1046 -24.63 -21.82 -29.65
N GLU A 1047 -24.05 -20.66 -29.36
CA GLU A 1047 -22.59 -20.45 -29.33
C GLU A 1047 -21.94 -20.63 -27.94
N SER A 1048 -22.71 -20.93 -26.89
CA SER A 1048 -22.21 -21.07 -25.51
C SER A 1048 -22.17 -22.52 -25.05
N ASP A 1049 -23.31 -23.07 -24.64
CA ASP A 1049 -23.40 -24.33 -23.87
C ASP A 1049 -24.65 -25.14 -24.19
N LYS A 1050 -25.17 -25.03 -25.41
CA LYS A 1050 -26.28 -25.86 -25.91
C LYS A 1050 -26.06 -27.34 -25.59
N SER A 1051 -27.03 -27.95 -24.93
CA SER A 1051 -27.02 -29.36 -24.56
C SER A 1051 -28.42 -29.94 -24.67
N ASP A 1052 -28.51 -31.12 -25.25
CA ASP A 1052 -29.76 -31.87 -25.29
C ASP A 1052 -29.93 -32.69 -24.00
N ILE A 1053 -31.06 -32.48 -23.32
CA ILE A 1053 -31.46 -33.26 -22.15
C ILE A 1053 -32.65 -34.15 -22.50
N PHE A 1054 -32.71 -35.31 -21.86
CA PHE A 1054 -33.81 -36.23 -22.01
C PHE A 1054 -34.80 -36.04 -20.86
N VAL A 1055 -36.07 -35.82 -21.16
CA VAL A 1055 -37.11 -35.54 -20.17
C VAL A 1055 -38.24 -36.55 -20.33
N CYS A 1056 -38.67 -37.14 -19.22
CA CYS A 1056 -39.81 -38.07 -19.21
C CYS A 1056 -41.13 -37.29 -19.32
N GLU A 1057 -41.95 -37.60 -20.32
CA GLU A 1057 -43.26 -36.96 -20.56
C GLU A 1057 -44.23 -37.17 -19.39
N ARG A 1058 -44.09 -38.27 -18.64
CA ARG A 1058 -45.02 -38.61 -17.55
C ARG A 1058 -44.69 -37.94 -16.22
N CYS A 1059 -43.42 -37.89 -15.82
CA CYS A 1059 -43.02 -37.35 -14.52
C CYS A 1059 -42.35 -35.98 -14.58
N GLY A 1060 -41.93 -35.53 -15.77
CA GLY A 1060 -41.25 -34.26 -16.01
C GLY A 1060 -39.79 -34.23 -15.52
N LEU A 1061 -39.25 -35.35 -15.04
CA LEU A 1061 -37.87 -35.42 -14.56
C LEU A 1061 -36.91 -35.80 -15.67
N VAL A 1062 -35.65 -35.40 -15.50
CA VAL A 1062 -34.56 -35.72 -16.42
C VAL A 1062 -34.30 -37.23 -16.41
N ALA A 1063 -34.42 -37.84 -17.57
CA ALA A 1063 -34.06 -39.22 -17.86
C ALA A 1063 -32.61 -39.31 -18.37
N TYR A 1064 -32.06 -40.52 -18.46
CA TYR A 1064 -30.75 -40.75 -19.05
C TYR A 1064 -30.82 -41.87 -20.10
N HIS A 1065 -29.87 -41.87 -21.02
CA HIS A 1065 -29.73 -42.91 -22.03
C HIS A 1065 -28.75 -43.97 -21.53
N ASP A 1066 -29.21 -45.21 -21.36
CA ASP A 1066 -28.35 -46.34 -21.06
C ASP A 1066 -27.77 -46.88 -22.37
N VAL A 1067 -26.48 -46.64 -22.57
CA VAL A 1067 -25.75 -47.02 -23.79
C VAL A 1067 -25.64 -48.54 -23.92
N LYS A 1068 -25.51 -49.29 -22.81
CA LYS A 1068 -25.35 -50.76 -22.86
C LYS A 1068 -26.61 -51.44 -23.36
N GLN A 1069 -27.76 -50.95 -22.91
CA GLN A 1069 -29.07 -51.49 -23.25
C GLN A 1069 -29.74 -50.74 -24.41
N ARG A 1070 -29.07 -49.70 -24.95
CA ARG A 1070 -29.55 -48.81 -26.02
C ARG A 1070 -30.98 -48.32 -25.79
N ARG A 1071 -31.30 -47.92 -24.56
CA ARG A 1071 -32.66 -47.49 -24.15
C ARG A 1071 -32.63 -46.25 -23.27
N PHE A 1072 -33.68 -45.44 -23.37
CA PHE A 1072 -33.90 -44.32 -22.44
C PHE A 1072 -34.53 -44.83 -21.15
N TYR A 1073 -33.99 -44.38 -20.02
CA TYR A 1073 -34.39 -44.84 -18.70
C TYR A 1073 -34.76 -43.65 -17.81
N CYS A 1074 -35.98 -43.70 -17.28
CA CYS A 1074 -36.44 -42.77 -16.25
C CYS A 1074 -36.39 -43.45 -14.88
N ARG A 1075 -35.73 -42.85 -13.89
CA ARG A 1075 -35.59 -43.43 -12.54
C ARG A 1075 -36.91 -43.65 -11.81
N VAL A 1076 -37.94 -42.87 -12.11
CA VAL A 1076 -39.25 -42.93 -11.43
C VAL A 1076 -40.26 -43.79 -12.20
N CYS A 1077 -40.29 -43.66 -13.53
CA CYS A 1077 -41.30 -44.33 -14.36
C CYS A 1077 -40.81 -45.61 -15.04
N ASP A 1078 -39.50 -45.91 -14.95
CA ASP A 1078 -38.84 -47.04 -15.61
C ASP A 1078 -39.29 -47.15 -17.09
N LYS A 1079 -39.76 -48.32 -17.54
CA LYS A 1079 -40.23 -48.58 -18.90
C LYS A 1079 -41.53 -47.88 -19.29
N LYS A 1080 -42.29 -47.34 -18.33
CA LYS A 1080 -43.63 -46.75 -18.58
C LYS A 1080 -43.58 -45.27 -18.98
N GLY A 1081 -42.42 -44.63 -18.90
CA GLY A 1081 -42.24 -43.22 -19.24
C GLY A 1081 -41.70 -43.05 -20.65
N LYS A 1082 -42.47 -42.42 -21.55
CA LYS A 1082 -41.96 -41.95 -22.84
C LYS A 1082 -41.01 -40.79 -22.60
N VAL A 1083 -39.85 -40.79 -23.27
CA VAL A 1083 -38.78 -39.82 -23.07
C VAL A 1083 -38.58 -39.02 -24.35
N SER A 1084 -38.55 -37.69 -24.22
CA SER A 1084 -38.34 -36.75 -25.32
C SER A 1084 -37.06 -35.94 -25.11
N SER A 1085 -36.40 -35.57 -26.21
CA SER A 1085 -35.17 -34.75 -26.18
C SER A 1085 -35.51 -33.27 -26.26
N VAL A 1086 -34.94 -32.47 -25.37
CA VAL A 1086 -35.15 -31.02 -25.29
C VAL A 1086 -33.79 -30.31 -25.27
N SER A 1087 -33.57 -29.38 -26.21
CA SER A 1087 -32.37 -28.55 -26.23
C SER A 1087 -32.48 -27.43 -25.20
N VAL A 1088 -31.50 -27.36 -24.29
CA VAL A 1088 -31.42 -26.34 -23.23
C VAL A 1088 -29.97 -25.87 -23.07
N ALA A 1089 -29.76 -24.81 -22.29
CA ALA A 1089 -28.42 -24.47 -21.81
C ALA A 1089 -27.96 -25.51 -20.79
N TYR A 1090 -26.70 -25.93 -20.86
CA TYR A 1090 -26.13 -26.85 -19.87
C TYR A 1090 -26.18 -26.27 -18.45
N ALA A 1091 -26.00 -24.96 -18.30
CA ALA A 1091 -26.16 -24.27 -17.03
C ALA A 1091 -27.57 -24.48 -16.42
N PHE A 1092 -28.62 -24.53 -17.24
CA PHE A 1092 -29.98 -24.83 -16.79
C PHE A 1092 -30.13 -26.28 -16.33
N LYS A 1093 -29.47 -27.23 -17.01
CA LYS A 1093 -29.41 -28.63 -16.55
C LYS A 1093 -28.74 -28.74 -15.17
N LEU A 1094 -27.67 -27.98 -14.93
CA LEU A 1094 -27.02 -27.94 -13.61
C LEU A 1094 -27.97 -27.40 -12.54
N LEU A 1095 -28.70 -26.32 -12.83
CA LEU A 1095 -29.70 -25.75 -11.90
C LEU A 1095 -30.76 -26.79 -11.49
N ILE A 1096 -31.26 -27.59 -12.44
CA ILE A 1096 -32.21 -28.68 -12.17
C ILE A 1096 -31.60 -29.70 -11.19
N GLN A 1097 -30.31 -30.03 -11.36
CA GLN A 1097 -29.61 -30.97 -10.50
C GLN A 1097 -29.37 -30.39 -9.10
N GLU A 1098 -28.98 -29.12 -9.00
CA GLU A 1098 -28.82 -28.41 -7.73
C GLU A 1098 -30.14 -28.32 -6.96
N MET A 1099 -31.25 -28.00 -7.64
CA MET A 1099 -32.59 -28.05 -7.05
C MET A 1099 -32.93 -29.45 -6.54
N SER A 1100 -32.61 -30.49 -7.30
CA SER A 1100 -32.84 -31.88 -6.91
C SER A 1100 -32.04 -32.27 -5.66
N CYS A 1101 -30.82 -31.75 -5.51
CA CYS A 1101 -30.01 -31.92 -4.29
C CYS A 1101 -30.61 -31.21 -3.06
N LEU A 1102 -31.35 -30.13 -3.26
CA LEU A 1102 -32.12 -29.44 -2.22
C LEU A 1102 -33.47 -30.10 -1.91
N ASN A 1103 -33.72 -31.31 -2.43
CA ASN A 1103 -35.00 -32.04 -2.35
C ASN A 1103 -36.18 -31.30 -3.01
N ILE A 1104 -35.89 -30.38 -3.93
CA ILE A 1104 -36.90 -29.76 -4.80
C ILE A 1104 -37.01 -30.65 -6.05
N ALA A 1105 -38.22 -31.07 -6.43
CA ALA A 1105 -38.44 -31.88 -7.62
C ALA A 1105 -38.84 -31.00 -8.83
N PRO A 1106 -37.90 -30.55 -9.68
CA PRO A 1106 -38.20 -29.71 -10.85
C PRO A 1106 -38.84 -30.53 -11.96
N ARG A 1107 -40.19 -30.50 -12.04
CA ARG A 1107 -40.95 -31.19 -13.10
C ARG A 1107 -41.10 -30.30 -14.32
N LEU A 1108 -40.48 -30.70 -15.44
CA LEU A 1108 -40.58 -30.03 -16.73
C LEU A 1108 -41.82 -30.50 -17.49
N LEU A 1109 -42.69 -29.57 -17.88
CA LEU A 1109 -43.86 -29.84 -18.71
C LEU A 1109 -43.50 -29.62 -20.17
N ILE A 1110 -43.41 -30.73 -20.93
CA ILE A 1110 -43.07 -30.70 -22.36
C ILE A 1110 -44.33 -30.37 -23.16
N LYS A 1111 -44.21 -29.53 -24.18
CA LYS A 1111 -45.24 -29.27 -25.20
C LYS A 1111 -44.67 -29.57 -26.59
N GLU A 1112 -45.54 -29.91 -27.52
CA GLU A 1112 -45.14 -30.17 -28.90
C GLU A 1112 -44.53 -28.93 -29.56
N ARG A 1113 -43.53 -29.17 -30.40
CA ARG A 1113 -42.87 -28.14 -31.21
C ARG A 1113 -43.75 -27.90 -32.42
N VAL A 1114 -44.49 -26.78 -32.41
CA VAL A 1114 -45.30 -26.31 -33.55
C VAL A 1114 -44.41 -25.91 -34.71
#